data_AF-A0A3M1VQA9-F1
#
_entry.id   AF-A0A3M1VQA9-F1
#
_cell.length_a   1.000
_cell.length_b   1.000
_cell.length_c   1.000
_cell.angle_alpha   90.00
_cell.angle_beta   90.00
_cell.angle_gamma   90.00
#
_symmetry.space_group_name_H-M   'P 1'
#
loop_
_entity.id
_entity.type
_entity.pdbx_description
1 polymer ?
#
loop_
_entity_poly.entity_id
_entity_poly.type
_entity_poly.pdbx_seq_one_letter_code
_entity_poly.pdbx_strand_id
1 'polypeptide(L)'
;MLRRGERDGDAGARVSGMARKRRGLRGISGGRAKRRGREVEWVGGHRESPVLITNRDPPWHPWVVFWLELPSGKILYHDLLPPDQAEGAVAAGLRQLIADLPSSAKRRLPDRIRVETDRIAREVRAIAGSGVEIVVAPSPELDELLADLNERLTPEMPDQSYLEGGVSPETVEHLFRAAQMFRAASPWKVARPEQVVRVDLPALDIEGACLSIVGRGHSAPGFLLFPSWEALETFAQADERPRRPDGMIDFGTPWLSFELQPIHALPPTMRREIEEHGWQPAHEDLCPVIRSIGRDAMPNPPDAREAEILWRCALGLSTFVLRHGSVFDKRATEPVSVSIRDTKGVRIRFTVPYHAYDEFEDVPAKTSADDDPYRGVGRNDPCPCGSGRKFEKCHQPRCQEAQRHQARIQRYRGLDTDILRALFEYMDQELGPKAIERIFKLATTPERAPGTAYTWLIYDALFDGRTVADRFAGRLAAPLREWAAAQQRAWFSVWEVVEIDPGCGFVLEDLLSGERRTIVEPDGARKLFRRDAMLCRVVDYRGLSVVCGLYGTVLPPREAAGIVERALKRLRRRKPVPVECLRDEDFTRYLIRAWNRAAIRQETRQRNRPALTNRDGDPLLFTTDHFDIARGAQREVERRLEALPDVEPPSDPDRKDGWTFLGPTGKTNAAGDEDRLLLGVVRIEGSRMAVETNSVARADALRRRIEEACGSLVRHRAREHADPIASLFGRQGRGGAAPAGTPPPDADEQALELKRRHYAKWIDLPLPALDGKTPREASRTKTGRRKLDVLLKEMEWSEQQLSSPPYDFSEIRRQLHLD
;
A
#
# COMPACT_ATOMS: atom_id res chain seq x y z
N MET A 1 -32.96 -41.60 -28.25
CA MET A 1 -33.53 -40.23 -28.15
C MET A 1 -32.47 -39.29 -27.59
N LEU A 2 -32.06 -38.32 -28.41
CA LEU A 2 -31.61 -36.94 -28.11
C LEU A 2 -30.76 -36.59 -26.86
N ARG A 3 -29.51 -36.14 -27.16
CA ARG A 3 -28.80 -34.90 -26.76
C ARG A 3 -29.09 -34.19 -25.42
N ARG A 4 -28.01 -33.81 -24.69
CA ARG A 4 -27.52 -32.44 -24.31
C ARG A 4 -26.45 -32.57 -23.21
N GLY A 5 -25.25 -32.01 -23.35
CA GLY A 5 -24.83 -30.66 -22.85
C GLY A 5 -23.92 -30.89 -21.62
N GLU A 6 -22.76 -30.26 -21.39
CA GLU A 6 -22.27 -28.92 -21.70
C GLU A 6 -20.74 -28.90 -21.88
N ARG A 7 -20.27 -27.86 -22.57
CA ARG A 7 -18.89 -27.60 -22.97
C ARG A 7 -18.26 -26.57 -22.04
N ASP A 8 -16.99 -26.80 -21.71
CA ASP A 8 -16.06 -25.83 -21.14
C ASP A 8 -15.84 -24.64 -22.10
N GLY A 9 -15.83 -23.44 -21.53
CA GLY A 9 -15.49 -22.20 -22.20
C GLY A 9 -14.04 -21.81 -21.92
N ASP A 10 -13.22 -21.82 -22.96
CA ASP A 10 -11.86 -21.28 -23.01
C ASP A 10 -11.93 -19.79 -23.38
N ALA A 11 -11.29 -18.93 -22.59
CA ALA A 11 -11.30 -17.48 -22.75
C ALA A 11 -9.89 -16.98 -23.14
N GLY A 12 -9.62 -16.94 -24.45
CA GLY A 12 -8.45 -16.29 -25.02
C GLY A 12 -8.54 -14.77 -24.88
N ALA A 13 -7.56 -14.17 -24.21
CA ALA A 13 -7.42 -12.73 -24.08
C ALA A 13 -6.99 -12.10 -25.43
N ARG A 14 -7.86 -11.24 -25.97
CA ARG A 14 -7.57 -10.34 -27.10
C ARG A 14 -6.89 -9.08 -26.57
N VAL A 15 -5.71 -8.74 -27.08
CA VAL A 15 -5.14 -7.39 -26.94
C VAL A 15 -5.51 -6.61 -28.19
N SER A 16 -6.50 -5.74 -28.07
CA SER A 16 -6.89 -4.75 -29.09
C SER A 16 -6.77 -3.37 -28.45
N GLY A 17 -5.92 -2.50 -29.02
CA GLY A 17 -5.80 -1.13 -28.52
C GLY A 17 -4.63 -0.34 -29.10
N MET A 18 -4.64 -0.05 -30.41
CA MET A 18 -3.87 1.09 -30.93
C MET A 18 -4.67 1.82 -32.02
N ALA A 19 -5.29 2.92 -31.60
CA ALA A 19 -5.92 3.89 -32.49
C ALA A 19 -4.87 4.91 -32.98
N ARG A 20 -4.90 5.18 -34.29
CA ARG A 20 -4.04 6.09 -35.04
C ARG A 20 -3.95 7.52 -34.48
N LYS A 21 -2.74 8.08 -34.41
CA LYS A 21 -2.46 9.50 -34.74
C LYS A 21 -1.20 9.60 -35.61
N ARG A 22 -1.37 10.24 -36.77
CA ARG A 22 -0.36 10.48 -37.82
C ARG A 22 0.60 11.61 -37.41
N ARG A 23 1.91 11.43 -37.61
CA ARG A 23 2.85 12.48 -38.06
C ARG A 23 4.17 11.89 -38.62
N GLY A 24 4.32 12.01 -39.94
CA GLY A 24 5.54 12.18 -40.74
C GLY A 24 6.76 11.27 -40.50
N LEU A 25 6.86 10.18 -41.27
CA LEU A 25 8.16 9.59 -41.64
C LEU A 25 8.98 10.65 -42.41
N ARG A 26 10.20 10.94 -41.96
CA ARG A 26 11.13 11.81 -42.69
C ARG A 26 11.53 11.12 -44.00
N GLY A 27 11.44 11.89 -45.08
CA GLY A 27 11.51 11.39 -46.45
C GLY A 27 12.89 10.88 -46.83
N ILE A 28 12.87 9.75 -47.52
CA ILE A 28 13.94 9.34 -48.41
C ILE A 28 13.91 10.29 -49.62
N SER A 29 15.02 11.00 -49.83
CA SER A 29 15.21 11.99 -50.88
C SER A 29 15.23 11.35 -52.27
N GLY A 30 14.39 11.84 -53.19
CA GLY A 30 14.47 11.50 -54.60
C GLY A 30 13.47 12.25 -55.48
N GLY A 31 13.95 13.24 -56.23
CA GLY A 31 13.41 13.67 -57.54
C GLY A 31 11.99 14.23 -57.62
N ARG A 32 11.87 15.55 -57.89
CA ARG A 32 10.64 16.18 -58.41
C ARG A 32 10.22 15.52 -59.73
N ALA A 33 9.13 14.76 -59.74
CA ALA A 33 8.41 14.37 -60.95
C ALA A 33 6.88 14.46 -60.73
N LYS A 34 6.18 14.96 -61.76
CA LYS A 34 4.77 15.36 -61.79
C LYS A 34 3.78 14.26 -61.37
N ARG A 35 2.72 14.68 -60.66
CA ARG A 35 1.49 13.92 -60.32
C ARG A 35 0.84 13.27 -61.56
N ARG A 36 0.82 11.93 -61.58
CA ARG A 36 -0.22 11.06 -62.17
C ARG A 36 -0.58 10.04 -61.07
N GLY A 37 -1.85 9.64 -60.96
CA GLY A 37 -2.36 8.80 -59.87
C GLY A 37 -1.52 7.54 -59.70
N ARG A 38 -0.90 7.36 -58.52
CA ARG A 38 -0.07 6.20 -58.21
C ARG A 38 -0.97 5.08 -57.71
N GLU A 39 -0.94 3.93 -58.39
CA GLU A 39 -1.54 2.67 -57.95
C GLU A 39 -1.10 2.36 -56.52
N VAL A 40 -2.06 2.01 -55.67
CA VAL A 40 -1.79 1.63 -54.27
C VAL A 40 -1.63 0.12 -54.24
N GLU A 41 -0.45 -0.35 -53.81
CA GLU A 41 -0.16 -1.78 -53.63
C GLU A 41 -0.20 -2.12 -52.14
N TRP A 42 -0.85 -3.22 -51.76
CA TRP A 42 -0.72 -3.79 -50.42
C TRP A 42 0.14 -5.05 -50.44
N VAL A 43 1.14 -5.10 -49.56
CA VAL A 43 2.09 -6.21 -49.46
C VAL A 43 1.80 -6.97 -48.17
N GLY A 44 1.51 -8.26 -48.27
CA GLY A 44 1.15 -9.12 -47.15
C GLY A 44 2.07 -10.32 -47.02
N GLY A 45 2.57 -10.57 -45.81
CA GLY A 45 3.51 -11.66 -45.55
C GLY A 45 3.72 -11.91 -44.06
N HIS A 46 4.52 -12.92 -43.74
CA HIS A 46 4.93 -13.21 -42.38
C HIS A 46 6.43 -13.45 -42.29
N ARG A 47 7.04 -13.11 -41.16
CA ARG A 47 8.47 -13.30 -40.89
C ARG A 47 8.69 -13.87 -39.50
N GLU A 48 9.69 -14.72 -39.35
CA GLU A 48 10.16 -15.12 -38.04
C GLU A 48 10.86 -13.93 -37.38
N SER A 49 10.43 -13.59 -36.17
CA SER A 49 11.01 -12.51 -35.39
C SER A 49 12.34 -12.95 -34.77
N PRO A 50 13.39 -12.13 -34.83
CA PRO A 50 14.64 -12.42 -34.12
C PRO A 50 14.49 -12.38 -32.58
N VAL A 51 13.38 -11.85 -32.06
CA VAL A 51 13.08 -11.79 -30.62
C VAL A 51 12.69 -13.17 -30.09
N LEU A 52 13.35 -13.64 -29.05
CA LEU A 52 13.06 -14.93 -28.42
C LEU A 52 11.98 -14.79 -27.32
N ILE A 53 10.84 -15.47 -27.49
CA ILE A 53 9.81 -15.55 -26.45
C ILE A 53 10.09 -16.79 -25.58
N THR A 54 10.32 -16.55 -24.29
CA THR A 54 10.74 -17.59 -23.34
C THR A 54 9.59 -18.18 -22.51
N ASN A 55 8.33 -17.79 -22.79
CA ASN A 55 7.12 -18.17 -22.04
C ASN A 55 6.57 -19.57 -22.26
N ARG A 56 7.25 -20.37 -23.07
CA ARG A 56 7.03 -21.81 -23.26
C ARG A 56 8.38 -22.51 -23.27
N ASP A 57 8.37 -23.81 -22.98
CA ASP A 57 9.57 -24.68 -23.00
C ASP A 57 9.42 -25.71 -24.15
N PRO A 58 10.28 -25.70 -25.18
CA PRO A 58 11.43 -24.81 -25.37
C PRO A 58 11.03 -23.36 -25.76
N PRO A 59 11.92 -22.36 -25.55
CA PRO A 59 11.76 -21.01 -26.07
C PRO A 59 11.54 -21.00 -27.58
N TRP A 60 10.81 -20.01 -28.07
CA TRP A 60 10.40 -19.97 -29.48
C TRP A 60 10.47 -18.56 -30.05
N HIS A 61 10.73 -18.47 -31.36
CA HIS A 61 10.67 -17.23 -32.12
C HIS A 61 9.26 -17.03 -32.68
N PRO A 62 8.58 -15.90 -32.40
CA PRO A 62 7.26 -15.66 -32.93
C PRO A 62 7.30 -15.29 -34.40
N TRP A 63 6.23 -15.64 -35.11
CA TRP A 63 5.99 -15.14 -36.45
C TRP A 63 5.27 -13.81 -36.35
N VAL A 64 5.77 -12.80 -37.06
CA VAL A 64 5.10 -11.51 -37.24
C VAL A 64 4.41 -11.51 -38.59
N VAL A 65 3.11 -11.28 -38.60
CA VAL A 65 2.32 -11.08 -39.83
C VAL A 65 2.26 -9.59 -40.11
N PHE A 66 2.47 -9.17 -41.36
CA PHE A 66 2.39 -7.77 -41.78
C PHE A 66 1.45 -7.59 -42.97
N TRP A 67 0.76 -6.44 -42.99
CA TRP A 67 0.22 -5.82 -44.20
C TRP A 67 0.73 -4.39 -44.31
N LEU A 68 1.38 -4.08 -45.42
CA LEU A 68 2.03 -2.78 -45.70
C LEU A 68 1.41 -2.13 -46.94
N GLU A 69 1.17 -0.81 -46.89
CA GLU A 69 0.73 -0.02 -48.05
C GLU A 69 1.92 0.67 -48.73
N LEU A 70 2.09 0.46 -50.04
CA LEU A 70 3.07 1.14 -50.87
C LEU A 70 2.39 2.15 -51.81
N PRO A 71 3.05 3.29 -52.11
CA PRO A 71 4.39 3.70 -51.64
C PRO A 71 4.37 4.45 -50.30
N SER A 72 3.26 4.46 -49.56
CA SER A 72 3.14 5.28 -48.34
C SER A 72 3.97 4.75 -47.16
N GLY A 73 4.44 3.50 -47.22
CA GLY A 73 5.20 2.84 -46.16
C GLY A 73 4.37 2.59 -44.90
N LYS A 74 3.04 2.63 -45.03
CA LYS A 74 2.15 2.59 -43.88
C LYS A 74 1.80 1.17 -43.52
N ILE A 75 2.11 0.75 -42.30
CA ILE A 75 1.63 -0.51 -41.74
C ILE A 75 0.11 -0.45 -41.59
N LEU A 76 -0.58 -1.34 -42.29
CA LEU A 76 -2.03 -1.46 -42.28
C LEU A 76 -2.50 -2.45 -41.21
N TYR A 77 -1.75 -3.54 -41.02
CA TYR A 77 -2.01 -4.57 -40.03
C TYR A 77 -0.69 -5.20 -39.58
N HIS A 78 -0.59 -5.56 -38.31
CA HIS A 78 0.44 -6.47 -37.83
C HIS A 78 -0.11 -7.35 -36.71
N ASP A 79 0.45 -8.54 -36.54
CA ASP A 79 0.11 -9.46 -35.46
C ASP A 79 1.29 -10.37 -35.11
N LEU A 80 1.35 -10.85 -33.87
CA LEU A 80 2.42 -11.71 -33.34
C LEU A 80 1.83 -13.07 -32.98
N LEU A 81 2.33 -14.12 -33.62
CA LEU A 81 1.73 -15.46 -33.54
C LEU A 81 2.77 -16.54 -33.22
N PRO A 82 2.39 -17.58 -32.47
CA PRO A 82 3.13 -18.84 -32.38
C PRO A 82 3.44 -19.46 -33.75
N PRO A 83 4.60 -20.13 -33.94
CA PRO A 83 4.96 -20.80 -35.19
C PRO A 83 3.91 -21.80 -35.69
N ASP A 84 3.24 -22.50 -34.77
CA ASP A 84 2.15 -23.44 -35.07
C ASP A 84 0.86 -22.75 -35.54
N GLN A 85 0.79 -21.41 -35.45
CA GLN A 85 -0.35 -20.59 -35.85
C GLN A 85 -0.05 -19.68 -37.06
N ALA A 86 1.13 -19.82 -37.67
CA ALA A 86 1.50 -19.03 -38.85
C ALA A 86 0.67 -19.41 -40.11
N GLU A 87 0.12 -20.62 -40.14
CA GLU A 87 -0.63 -21.11 -41.30
C GLU A 87 -1.99 -20.40 -41.45
N GLY A 88 -2.21 -19.77 -42.61
CA GLY A 88 -3.45 -19.01 -42.89
C GLY A 88 -3.52 -17.64 -42.20
N ALA A 89 -2.50 -17.28 -41.42
CA ALA A 89 -2.48 -16.05 -40.63
C ALA A 89 -2.45 -14.78 -41.49
N VAL A 90 -1.73 -14.78 -42.62
CA VAL A 90 -1.69 -13.64 -43.56
C VAL A 90 -3.08 -13.35 -44.12
N ALA A 91 -3.82 -14.40 -44.50
CA ALA A 91 -5.20 -14.28 -44.98
C ALA A 91 -6.17 -13.87 -43.87
N ALA A 92 -5.99 -14.37 -42.64
CA ALA A 92 -6.76 -13.94 -41.47
C ALA A 92 -6.55 -12.44 -41.18
N GLY A 93 -5.30 -11.97 -41.22
CA GLY A 93 -4.95 -10.56 -41.07
C GLY A 93 -5.60 -9.67 -42.13
N LEU A 94 -5.71 -10.13 -43.38
CA LEU A 94 -6.43 -9.38 -44.42
C LEU A 94 -7.94 -9.29 -44.14
N ARG A 95 -8.58 -10.37 -43.68
CA ARG A 95 -10.01 -10.34 -43.32
C ARG A 95 -10.26 -9.34 -42.21
N GLN A 96 -9.39 -9.35 -41.19
CA GLN A 96 -9.48 -8.43 -40.06
C GLN A 96 -9.26 -6.99 -40.52
N LEU A 97 -8.22 -6.74 -41.32
CA LEU A 97 -7.95 -5.44 -41.93
C LEU A 97 -9.17 -4.90 -42.70
N ILE A 98 -9.81 -5.74 -43.52
CA ILE A 98 -11.00 -5.34 -44.29
C ILE A 98 -12.23 -5.11 -43.38
N ALA A 99 -12.40 -5.94 -42.34
CA ALA A 99 -13.48 -5.77 -41.38
C ALA A 99 -13.40 -4.44 -40.64
N ASP A 100 -12.18 -4.02 -40.29
CA ASP A 100 -11.88 -2.81 -39.52
C ASP A 100 -11.88 -1.52 -40.37
N LEU A 101 -11.98 -1.63 -41.70
CA LEU A 101 -12.15 -0.46 -42.57
C LEU A 101 -13.55 0.16 -42.42
N PRO A 102 -13.68 1.49 -42.31
CA PRO A 102 -14.98 2.16 -42.29
C PRO A 102 -15.75 1.89 -43.60
N SER A 103 -17.08 1.86 -43.55
CA SER A 103 -17.94 1.46 -44.69
C SER A 103 -17.71 2.27 -45.98
N SER A 104 -17.24 3.52 -45.88
CA SER A 104 -16.84 4.37 -47.00
C SER A 104 -15.49 4.00 -47.63
N ALA A 105 -14.62 3.30 -46.90
CA ALA A 105 -13.32 2.79 -47.34
C ALA A 105 -13.36 1.34 -47.87
N LYS A 106 -14.42 0.57 -47.56
CA LYS A 106 -14.63 -0.80 -48.10
C LYS A 106 -14.77 -0.86 -49.63
N ARG A 107 -15.03 0.29 -50.28
CA ARG A 107 -15.03 0.45 -51.76
C ARG A 107 -13.66 0.81 -52.35
N ARG A 108 -12.59 0.85 -51.53
CA ARG A 108 -11.22 1.21 -51.91
C ARG A 108 -10.23 0.13 -51.46
N LEU A 109 -10.47 -1.12 -51.86
CA LEU A 109 -9.40 -2.11 -51.87
C LEU A 109 -8.28 -1.61 -52.82
N PRO A 110 -7.01 -1.99 -52.58
CA PRO A 110 -5.92 -1.60 -53.47
C PRO A 110 -6.15 -2.14 -54.87
N ASP A 111 -5.58 -1.49 -55.87
CA ASP A 111 -5.61 -2.00 -57.25
C ASP A 111 -4.81 -3.32 -57.34
N ARG A 112 -3.81 -3.48 -56.45
CA ARG A 112 -2.90 -4.61 -56.42
C ARG A 112 -2.55 -5.09 -55.01
N ILE A 113 -2.52 -6.40 -54.82
CA ILE A 113 -2.00 -7.07 -53.62
C ILE A 113 -0.83 -7.96 -54.02
N ARG A 114 0.27 -7.85 -53.28
CA ARG A 114 1.45 -8.73 -53.41
C ARG A 114 1.62 -9.61 -52.19
N VAL A 115 1.83 -10.89 -52.42
CA VAL A 115 2.12 -11.90 -51.40
C VAL A 115 3.21 -12.85 -51.90
N GLU A 116 3.84 -13.61 -51.02
CA GLU A 116 5.08 -14.30 -51.39
C GLU A 116 4.90 -15.70 -51.97
N THR A 117 3.72 -16.31 -51.79
CA THR A 117 3.47 -17.68 -52.25
C THR A 117 2.11 -17.82 -52.92
N ASP A 118 2.01 -18.76 -53.86
CA ASP A 118 0.76 -19.12 -54.53
C ASP A 118 -0.35 -19.58 -53.56
N ARG A 119 0.05 -20.19 -52.45
CA ARG A 119 -0.90 -20.62 -51.41
C ARG A 119 -1.58 -19.43 -50.76
N ILE A 120 -0.81 -18.47 -50.27
CA ILE A 120 -1.33 -17.23 -49.67
C ILE A 120 -2.15 -16.46 -50.71
N ALA A 121 -1.70 -16.41 -51.96
CA ALA A 121 -2.43 -15.74 -53.04
C ALA A 121 -3.82 -16.33 -53.27
N ARG A 122 -3.98 -17.67 -53.22
CA ARG A 122 -5.30 -18.32 -53.32
C ARG A 122 -6.22 -17.94 -52.15
N GLU A 123 -5.70 -17.95 -50.93
CA GLU A 123 -6.47 -17.60 -49.73
C GLU A 123 -6.89 -16.12 -49.74
N VAL A 124 -5.98 -15.23 -50.16
CA VAL A 124 -6.23 -13.79 -50.31
C VAL A 124 -7.22 -13.50 -51.45
N ARG A 125 -7.15 -14.21 -52.58
CA ARG A 125 -8.13 -14.09 -53.69
C ARG A 125 -9.56 -14.37 -53.21
N ALA A 126 -9.73 -15.37 -52.35
CA ALA A 126 -11.05 -15.70 -51.80
C ALA A 126 -11.63 -14.58 -50.91
N ILE A 127 -10.78 -13.68 -50.40
CA ILE A 127 -11.16 -12.59 -49.49
C ILE A 127 -11.33 -11.26 -50.24
N ALA A 128 -10.38 -10.92 -51.11
CA ALA A 128 -10.34 -9.63 -51.82
C ALA A 128 -11.33 -9.55 -52.99
N GLY A 129 -11.76 -10.70 -53.55
CA GLY A 129 -12.65 -10.77 -54.70
C GLY A 129 -11.94 -10.53 -56.04
N SER A 130 -12.69 -10.56 -57.14
CA SER A 130 -12.16 -10.55 -58.52
C SER A 130 -11.72 -9.17 -59.04
N GLY A 131 -11.83 -8.11 -58.23
CA GLY A 131 -11.54 -6.73 -58.61
C GLY A 131 -10.14 -6.23 -58.25
N VAL A 132 -9.29 -7.08 -57.65
CA VAL A 132 -7.95 -6.74 -57.18
C VAL A 132 -6.92 -7.65 -57.86
N GLU A 133 -5.89 -7.06 -58.46
CA GLU A 133 -4.78 -7.84 -59.03
C GLU A 133 -3.96 -8.49 -57.89
N ILE A 134 -3.77 -9.81 -57.92
CA ILE A 134 -3.00 -10.51 -56.88
C ILE A 134 -1.75 -11.12 -57.50
N VAL A 135 -0.60 -10.58 -57.12
CA VAL A 135 0.73 -10.93 -57.64
C VAL A 135 1.50 -11.73 -56.60
N VAL A 136 2.15 -12.81 -57.06
CA VAL A 136 3.09 -13.58 -56.25
C VAL A 136 4.50 -13.10 -56.56
N ALA A 137 5.14 -12.45 -55.59
CA ALA A 137 6.49 -11.92 -55.74
C ALA A 137 7.14 -11.73 -54.36
N PRO A 138 8.50 -11.74 -54.26
CA PRO A 138 9.22 -11.49 -53.02
C PRO A 138 8.83 -10.16 -52.38
N SER A 139 8.90 -10.06 -51.05
CA SER A 139 8.61 -8.82 -50.32
C SER A 139 9.77 -8.32 -49.44
N PRO A 140 10.89 -7.87 -50.05
CA PRO A 140 12.05 -7.34 -49.31
C PRO A 140 11.70 -6.15 -48.42
N GLU A 141 10.63 -5.41 -48.73
CA GLU A 141 10.16 -4.28 -47.92
C GLU A 141 9.64 -4.72 -46.54
N LEU A 142 9.15 -5.96 -46.41
CA LEU A 142 8.76 -6.53 -45.12
C LEU A 142 9.99 -6.97 -44.31
N ASP A 143 11.08 -7.38 -44.97
CA ASP A 143 12.36 -7.68 -44.35
C ASP A 143 13.03 -6.41 -43.82
N GLU A 144 13.07 -5.34 -44.63
CA GLU A 144 13.56 -4.01 -44.22
C GLU A 144 12.72 -3.45 -43.06
N LEU A 145 11.40 -3.61 -43.11
CA LEU A 145 10.51 -3.18 -42.02
C LEU A 145 10.78 -3.94 -40.72
N LEU A 146 11.01 -5.26 -40.79
CA LEU A 146 11.36 -6.05 -39.61
C LEU A 146 12.75 -5.68 -39.08
N ALA A 147 13.71 -5.40 -39.96
CA ALA A 147 15.05 -4.96 -39.57
C ALA A 147 15.03 -3.60 -38.85
N ASP A 148 14.31 -2.59 -39.37
CA ASP A 148 14.14 -1.28 -38.70
C ASP A 148 13.36 -1.41 -37.39
N LEU A 149 12.34 -2.27 -37.34
CA LEU A 149 11.65 -2.60 -36.07
C LEU A 149 12.61 -3.24 -35.07
N ASN A 150 13.46 -4.18 -35.50
CA ASN A 150 14.40 -4.87 -34.63
C ASN A 150 15.54 -3.96 -34.16
N GLU A 151 16.10 -3.12 -35.04
CA GLU A 151 17.12 -2.12 -34.69
C GLU A 151 16.61 -1.13 -33.63
N ARG A 152 15.32 -0.77 -33.70
CA ARG A 152 14.65 0.08 -32.70
C ARG A 152 14.30 -0.65 -31.41
N LEU A 153 14.17 -1.98 -31.44
CA LEU A 153 13.78 -2.82 -30.29
C LEU A 153 14.98 -3.46 -29.58
N THR A 154 16.14 -3.55 -30.24
CA THR A 154 17.40 -4.05 -29.68
C THR A 154 18.56 -3.18 -30.18
N PRO A 155 18.94 -2.12 -29.46
CA PRO A 155 20.18 -1.40 -29.78
C PRO A 155 21.40 -2.31 -29.52
N GLU A 156 22.39 -2.29 -30.41
CA GLU A 156 23.70 -2.94 -30.17
C GLU A 156 24.26 -2.47 -28.82
N MET A 157 24.46 -3.42 -27.90
CA MET A 157 25.05 -3.13 -26.60
C MET A 157 26.55 -2.83 -26.77
N PRO A 158 27.08 -1.72 -26.24
CA PRO A 158 28.52 -1.44 -26.28
C PRO A 158 29.33 -2.55 -25.56
N ASP A 159 30.60 -2.71 -25.94
CA ASP A 159 31.54 -3.67 -25.30
C ASP A 159 31.78 -3.25 -23.84
N GLN A 160 31.04 -3.87 -22.90
CA GLN A 160 31.07 -3.54 -21.48
C GLN A 160 32.27 -4.17 -20.77
N SER A 161 32.75 -3.50 -19.73
CA SER A 161 33.82 -3.95 -18.81
C SER A 161 33.36 -3.78 -17.36
N TYR A 162 33.79 -4.66 -16.45
CA TYR A 162 33.55 -4.50 -15.01
C TYR A 162 34.36 -3.36 -14.38
N LEU A 163 35.46 -2.96 -15.03
CA LEU A 163 36.40 -1.95 -14.55
C LEU A 163 36.16 -0.57 -15.19
N GLU A 164 35.16 -0.46 -16.06
CA GLU A 164 34.70 0.80 -16.61
C GLU A 164 34.12 1.71 -15.50
N GLY A 165 34.09 3.03 -15.71
CA GLY A 165 33.54 3.97 -14.71
C GLY A 165 34.37 4.11 -13.42
N GLY A 166 35.60 3.59 -13.39
CA GLY A 166 36.51 3.69 -12.25
C GLY A 166 36.25 2.66 -11.14
N VAL A 167 35.51 1.59 -11.45
CA VAL A 167 35.23 0.49 -10.51
C VAL A 167 36.52 -0.30 -10.22
N SER A 168 36.83 -0.49 -8.94
CA SER A 168 38.04 -1.22 -8.55
C SER A 168 37.85 -2.74 -8.62
N PRO A 169 38.90 -3.54 -8.88
CA PRO A 169 38.82 -5.00 -8.83
C PRO A 169 38.30 -5.54 -7.49
N GLU A 170 38.56 -4.85 -6.38
CA GLU A 170 38.02 -5.18 -5.05
C GLU A 170 36.50 -5.00 -4.98
N THR A 171 35.97 -3.93 -5.56
CA THR A 171 34.52 -3.69 -5.65
C THR A 171 33.85 -4.76 -6.50
N VAL A 172 34.49 -5.19 -7.60
CA VAL A 172 33.99 -6.28 -8.44
C VAL A 172 34.01 -7.62 -7.69
N GLU A 173 35.05 -7.90 -6.90
CA GLU A 173 35.06 -9.10 -6.06
C GLU A 173 33.87 -9.12 -5.07
N HIS A 174 33.52 -7.98 -4.48
CA HIS A 174 32.33 -7.85 -3.64
C HIS A 174 31.04 -8.09 -4.42
N LEU A 175 30.94 -7.64 -5.68
CA LEU A 175 29.80 -7.93 -6.57
C LEU A 175 29.64 -9.44 -6.79
N PHE A 176 30.71 -10.17 -7.08
CA PHE A 176 30.66 -11.62 -7.28
C PHE A 176 30.28 -12.38 -5.99
N ARG A 177 30.82 -11.97 -4.84
CA ARG A 177 30.41 -12.53 -3.53
C ARG A 177 28.94 -12.25 -3.23
N ALA A 178 28.46 -11.04 -3.52
CA ALA A 178 27.05 -10.68 -3.36
C ALA A 178 26.15 -11.49 -4.32
N ALA A 179 26.60 -11.73 -5.55
CA ALA A 179 25.90 -12.55 -6.55
C ALA A 179 25.70 -14.00 -6.08
N GLN A 180 26.72 -14.62 -5.46
CA GLN A 180 26.61 -15.96 -4.88
C GLN A 180 25.53 -16.01 -3.80
N MET A 181 25.53 -15.04 -2.88
CA MET A 181 24.51 -14.96 -1.82
C MET A 181 23.12 -14.66 -2.37
N PHE A 182 23.02 -13.79 -3.39
CA PHE A 182 21.77 -13.46 -4.06
C PHE A 182 21.17 -14.66 -4.78
N ARG A 183 22.02 -15.45 -5.46
CA ARG A 183 21.59 -16.70 -6.09
C ARG A 183 21.10 -17.72 -5.07
N ALA A 184 21.83 -17.89 -3.97
CA ALA A 184 21.46 -18.82 -2.90
C ALA A 184 20.14 -18.42 -2.21
N ALA A 185 19.95 -17.13 -1.92
CA ALA A 185 18.72 -16.61 -1.32
C ALA A 185 17.52 -16.63 -2.29
N SER A 186 17.77 -16.59 -3.60
CA SER A 186 16.76 -16.59 -4.66
C SER A 186 15.56 -15.63 -4.41
N PRO A 187 15.76 -14.32 -4.18
CA PRO A 187 14.68 -13.37 -3.86
C PRO A 187 13.48 -13.41 -4.82
N TRP A 188 13.74 -13.60 -6.12
CA TRP A 188 12.71 -13.69 -7.15
C TRP A 188 11.76 -14.87 -6.99
N LYS A 189 12.16 -15.93 -6.28
CA LYS A 189 11.28 -17.08 -6.00
C LYS A 189 10.26 -16.80 -4.91
N VAL A 190 10.54 -15.83 -4.02
CA VAL A 190 9.66 -15.48 -2.90
C VAL A 190 8.89 -14.19 -3.16
N ALA A 191 9.52 -13.19 -3.78
CA ALA A 191 8.94 -11.89 -4.10
C ALA A 191 7.81 -11.96 -5.14
N ARG A 192 6.81 -11.10 -4.99
CA ARG A 192 5.77 -10.88 -6.01
C ARG A 192 6.20 -9.77 -6.98
N PRO A 193 5.77 -9.82 -8.26
CA PRO A 193 6.16 -8.81 -9.25
C PRO A 193 5.78 -7.38 -8.86
N GLU A 194 4.72 -7.20 -8.08
CA GLU A 194 4.19 -5.88 -7.68
C GLU A 194 4.74 -5.41 -6.32
N GLN A 195 5.56 -6.24 -5.64
CA GLN A 195 6.12 -5.90 -4.34
C GLN A 195 7.46 -5.19 -4.51
N VAL A 196 7.56 -4.02 -3.90
CA VAL A 196 8.80 -3.24 -3.87
C VAL A 196 9.25 -3.00 -2.43
N VAL A 197 10.57 -2.91 -2.29
CA VAL A 197 11.29 -2.84 -1.03
C VAL A 197 11.90 -1.44 -0.91
N ARG A 198 11.66 -0.74 0.19
CA ARG A 198 12.39 0.50 0.46
C ARG A 198 13.80 0.17 0.91
N VAL A 199 14.78 0.90 0.40
CA VAL A 199 16.19 0.79 0.75
C VAL A 199 16.71 2.14 1.25
N ASP A 200 17.31 2.13 2.44
CA ASP A 200 18.06 3.27 2.98
C ASP A 200 19.51 2.85 3.22
N LEU A 201 20.44 3.54 2.58
CA LEU A 201 21.89 3.36 2.69
C LEU A 201 22.55 4.75 2.88
N PRO A 202 22.45 5.33 4.10
CA PRO A 202 22.89 6.71 4.35
C PRO A 202 24.39 6.95 4.12
N ALA A 203 25.22 5.91 4.24
CA ALA A 203 26.65 6.02 4.00
C ALA A 203 27.00 6.35 2.54
N LEU A 204 26.06 6.15 1.61
CA LEU A 204 26.18 6.50 0.21
C LEU A 204 25.07 7.48 -0.21
N ASP A 205 24.48 8.26 0.70
CA ASP A 205 23.43 9.26 0.41
C ASP A 205 22.20 8.67 -0.32
N ILE A 206 21.81 7.45 0.03
CA ILE A 206 20.59 6.81 -0.49
C ILE A 206 19.57 6.76 0.65
N GLU A 207 18.48 7.50 0.50
CA GLU A 207 17.35 7.51 1.42
C GLU A 207 16.06 7.32 0.63
N GLY A 208 15.25 6.33 1.02
CA GLY A 208 13.98 6.06 0.36
C GLY A 208 14.05 5.48 -1.05
N ALA A 209 15.16 4.91 -1.46
CA ALA A 209 15.24 4.23 -2.75
C ALA A 209 14.24 3.06 -2.83
N CYS A 210 13.67 2.86 -4.00
CA CYS A 210 12.66 1.84 -4.24
C CYS A 210 13.24 0.69 -5.06
N LEU A 211 13.39 -0.48 -4.43
CA LEU A 211 13.95 -1.68 -5.03
C LEU A 211 12.82 -2.62 -5.49
N SER A 212 12.80 -2.93 -6.78
CA SER A 212 11.86 -3.87 -7.41
C SER A 212 12.57 -5.16 -7.81
N ILE A 213 12.10 -6.32 -7.32
CA ILE A 213 12.73 -7.62 -7.58
C ILE A 213 12.20 -8.19 -8.91
N VAL A 214 13.11 -8.59 -9.81
CA VAL A 214 12.78 -9.10 -11.16
C VAL A 214 13.24 -10.56 -11.34
N GLY A 215 12.56 -11.32 -12.21
CA GLY A 215 12.96 -12.70 -12.56
C GLY A 215 11.91 -13.80 -12.38
N ARG A 216 10.64 -13.47 -12.06
CA ARG A 216 9.54 -14.45 -12.02
C ARG A 216 8.85 -14.50 -13.40
N GLY A 217 9.28 -15.44 -14.25
CA GLY A 217 8.69 -15.68 -15.57
C GLY A 217 9.19 -14.73 -16.68
N HIS A 218 10.48 -14.81 -16.99
CA HIS A 218 11.26 -14.16 -18.09
C HIS A 218 12.21 -13.03 -17.67
N SER A 219 13.41 -13.10 -18.28
CA SER A 219 14.62 -12.28 -18.09
C SER A 219 15.40 -12.56 -16.80
N ALA A 220 16.74 -12.53 -16.89
CA ALA A 220 17.72 -12.83 -15.85
C ALA A 220 17.28 -12.39 -14.42
N PRO A 221 17.41 -13.24 -13.38
CA PRO A 221 16.97 -12.89 -12.04
C PRO A 221 17.82 -11.74 -11.47
N GLY A 222 17.16 -10.78 -10.81
CA GLY A 222 17.81 -9.53 -10.42
C GLY A 222 16.92 -8.58 -9.63
N PHE A 223 17.30 -7.31 -9.61
CA PHE A 223 16.45 -6.22 -9.12
C PHE A 223 16.77 -4.89 -9.82
N LEU A 224 15.78 -4.00 -9.85
CA LEU A 224 15.90 -2.60 -10.26
C LEU A 224 15.86 -1.71 -9.01
N LEU A 225 16.67 -0.66 -8.98
CA LEU A 225 16.72 0.31 -7.87
C LEU A 225 16.41 1.71 -8.40
N PHE A 226 15.26 2.25 -8.00
CA PHE A 226 14.81 3.60 -8.31
C PHE A 226 15.17 4.56 -7.16
N PRO A 227 15.40 5.85 -7.44
CA PRO A 227 15.70 6.84 -6.41
C PRO A 227 14.62 7.00 -5.33
N SER A 228 13.36 6.79 -5.68
CA SER A 228 12.21 6.90 -4.76
C SER A 228 10.99 6.12 -5.26
N TRP A 229 9.90 6.13 -4.49
CA TRP A 229 8.60 5.60 -4.92
C TRP A 229 8.00 6.41 -6.07
N GLU A 230 8.08 7.74 -6.00
CA GLU A 230 7.59 8.64 -7.05
C GLU A 230 8.34 8.40 -8.37
N ALA A 231 9.62 8.04 -8.29
CA ALA A 231 10.40 7.60 -9.43
C ALA A 231 9.87 6.28 -10.03
N LEU A 232 9.56 5.28 -9.21
CA LEU A 232 8.94 4.04 -9.68
C LEU A 232 7.56 4.31 -10.32
N GLU A 233 6.71 5.14 -9.71
CA GLU A 233 5.41 5.52 -10.29
C GLU A 233 5.57 6.25 -11.62
N THR A 234 6.56 7.15 -11.69
CA THR A 234 6.95 7.85 -12.92
C THR A 234 7.37 6.87 -14.01
N PHE A 235 8.18 5.86 -13.67
CA PHE A 235 8.60 4.80 -14.57
C PHE A 235 7.40 3.94 -15.03
N ALA A 236 6.50 3.58 -14.12
CA ALA A 236 5.30 2.78 -14.42
C ALA A 236 4.31 3.51 -15.36
N GLN A 237 4.30 4.84 -15.32
CA GLN A 237 3.47 5.69 -16.19
C GLN A 237 4.18 6.11 -17.49
N ALA A 238 5.38 5.60 -17.77
CA ALA A 238 6.16 6.02 -18.93
C ALA A 238 5.43 5.78 -20.28
N ASP A 239 4.62 4.72 -20.37
CA ASP A 239 3.83 4.40 -21.57
C ASP A 239 2.67 5.39 -21.81
N GLU A 240 2.22 6.10 -20.78
CA GLU A 240 1.17 7.12 -20.89
C GLU A 240 1.72 8.48 -21.36
N ARG A 241 3.05 8.64 -21.38
CA ARG A 241 3.71 9.90 -21.72
C ARG A 241 3.86 10.07 -23.23
N PRO A 242 3.75 11.32 -23.74
CA PRO A 242 4.07 11.59 -25.13
C PRO A 242 5.53 11.21 -25.39
N ARG A 243 5.77 10.35 -26.38
CA ARG A 243 7.14 10.03 -26.83
C ARG A 243 7.88 11.32 -27.19
N ARG A 244 9.18 11.36 -26.87
CA ARG A 244 10.06 12.47 -27.25
C ARG A 244 10.08 12.62 -28.79
N PRO A 245 10.45 13.79 -29.33
CA PRO A 245 10.50 14.04 -30.77
C PRO A 245 11.44 13.09 -31.56
N ASP A 246 12.39 12.45 -30.87
CA ASP A 246 13.32 11.43 -31.38
C ASP A 246 12.75 10.00 -31.36
N GLY A 247 11.54 9.81 -30.81
CA GLY A 247 10.87 8.51 -30.72
C GLY A 247 11.23 7.70 -29.46
N MET A 248 12.14 8.21 -28.63
CA MET A 248 12.55 7.56 -27.38
C MET A 248 11.53 7.76 -26.27
N ILE A 249 11.43 6.76 -25.39
CA ILE A 249 10.57 6.81 -24.21
C ILE A 249 11.32 7.58 -23.14
N ASP A 250 10.71 8.66 -22.65
CA ASP A 250 11.18 9.35 -21.46
C ASP A 250 10.59 8.65 -20.24
N PHE A 251 11.43 7.86 -19.57
CA PHE A 251 11.04 7.16 -18.35
C PHE A 251 10.91 8.12 -17.16
N GLY A 252 11.34 9.38 -17.30
CA GLY A 252 11.22 10.45 -16.30
C GLY A 252 12.11 10.30 -15.07
N THR A 253 12.69 9.13 -14.86
CA THR A 253 13.58 8.81 -13.75
C THR A 253 14.76 7.94 -14.23
N PRO A 254 15.96 8.10 -13.66
CA PRO A 254 17.00 7.10 -13.80
C PRO A 254 16.73 5.90 -12.88
N TRP A 255 17.40 4.78 -13.15
CA TRP A 255 17.44 3.63 -12.24
C TRP A 255 18.75 2.84 -12.39
N LEU A 256 19.09 2.06 -11.38
CA LEU A 256 20.18 1.08 -11.45
C LEU A 256 19.61 -0.33 -11.59
N SER A 257 20.32 -1.21 -12.30
CA SER A 257 19.98 -2.62 -12.45
C SER A 257 21.09 -3.52 -11.91
N PHE A 258 20.70 -4.60 -11.24
CA PHE A 258 21.56 -5.75 -10.91
C PHE A 258 20.89 -7.02 -11.43
N GLU A 259 21.58 -7.77 -12.27
CA GLU A 259 21.08 -9.00 -12.90
C GLU A 259 22.11 -10.13 -12.77
N LEU A 260 21.63 -11.37 -12.78
CA LEU A 260 22.47 -12.56 -12.88
C LEU A 260 22.37 -13.17 -14.27
N GLN A 261 23.45 -13.08 -15.05
CA GLN A 261 23.50 -13.61 -16.41
C GLN A 261 24.49 -14.77 -16.51
N PRO A 262 24.21 -15.80 -17.34
CA PRO A 262 25.18 -16.85 -17.59
C PRO A 262 26.49 -16.29 -18.15
N ILE A 263 27.63 -16.82 -17.73
CA ILE A 263 28.95 -16.35 -18.17
C ILE A 263 29.10 -16.29 -19.69
N HIS A 264 28.45 -17.21 -20.44
CA HIS A 264 28.49 -17.25 -21.90
C HIS A 264 27.70 -16.12 -22.58
N ALA A 265 26.78 -15.48 -21.86
CA ALA A 265 26.01 -14.33 -22.34
C ALA A 265 26.75 -13.00 -22.12
N LEU A 266 27.89 -13.01 -21.41
CA LEU A 266 28.67 -11.81 -21.16
C LEU A 266 29.55 -11.40 -22.35
N PRO A 267 29.81 -10.08 -22.50
CA PRO A 267 30.80 -9.56 -23.45
C PRO A 267 32.17 -10.23 -23.32
N PRO A 268 32.95 -10.34 -24.41
CA PRO A 268 34.29 -10.94 -24.38
C PRO A 268 35.23 -10.29 -23.36
N THR A 269 35.14 -8.97 -23.18
CA THR A 269 35.98 -8.20 -22.25
C THR A 269 35.72 -8.61 -20.79
N MET A 270 34.46 -8.63 -20.37
CA MET A 270 34.08 -9.10 -19.02
C MET A 270 34.48 -10.55 -18.73
N ARG A 271 34.42 -11.44 -19.74
CA ARG A 271 34.87 -12.83 -19.56
C ARG A 271 36.37 -12.93 -19.30
N ARG A 272 37.19 -12.15 -20.02
CA ARG A 272 38.64 -12.10 -19.77
C ARG A 272 38.96 -11.56 -18.38
N GLU A 273 38.28 -10.50 -17.95
CA GLU A 273 38.47 -9.92 -16.61
C GLU A 273 38.16 -10.93 -15.50
N ILE A 274 37.10 -11.74 -15.65
CA ILE A 274 36.76 -12.81 -14.72
C ILE A 274 37.90 -13.83 -14.61
N GLU A 275 38.46 -14.25 -15.75
CA GLU A 275 39.57 -15.21 -15.80
C GLU A 275 40.86 -14.59 -15.21
N GLU A 276 41.18 -13.35 -15.55
CA GLU A 276 42.38 -12.63 -15.09
C GLU A 276 42.38 -12.37 -13.59
N HIS A 277 41.24 -11.99 -13.02
CA HIS A 277 41.11 -11.67 -11.59
C HIS A 277 40.65 -12.86 -10.72
N GLY A 278 40.28 -13.99 -11.33
CA GLY A 278 39.87 -15.20 -10.61
C GLY A 278 38.53 -15.08 -9.88
N TRP A 279 37.66 -14.15 -10.28
CA TRP A 279 36.35 -13.97 -9.65
C TRP A 279 35.46 -15.19 -9.88
N GLN A 280 34.83 -15.68 -8.81
CA GLN A 280 34.05 -16.93 -8.85
C GLN A 280 32.57 -16.65 -9.14
N PRO A 281 32.02 -17.12 -10.28
CA PRO A 281 30.59 -17.04 -10.58
C PRO A 281 29.73 -17.72 -9.51
N ALA A 282 28.45 -17.33 -9.46
CA ALA A 282 27.46 -18.04 -8.66
C ALA A 282 27.08 -19.40 -9.30
N HIS A 283 26.42 -20.26 -8.54
CA HIS A 283 25.90 -21.55 -9.02
C HIS A 283 25.16 -21.39 -10.38
N GLU A 284 25.36 -22.35 -11.29
CA GLU A 284 24.96 -22.29 -12.73
C GLU A 284 25.75 -21.25 -13.56
N ASP A 285 26.99 -20.95 -13.18
CA ASP A 285 27.88 -20.02 -13.87
C ASP A 285 27.25 -18.64 -14.11
N LEU A 286 26.50 -18.17 -13.11
CA LEU A 286 25.80 -16.90 -13.14
C LEU A 286 26.69 -15.79 -12.61
N CYS A 287 26.90 -14.77 -13.43
CA CYS A 287 27.72 -13.60 -13.13
C CYS A 287 26.84 -12.36 -12.90
N PRO A 288 27.22 -11.45 -11.98
CA PRO A 288 26.53 -10.19 -11.80
C PRO A 288 26.72 -9.27 -13.00
N VAL A 289 25.65 -8.69 -13.52
CA VAL A 289 25.69 -7.62 -14.52
C VAL A 289 24.99 -6.41 -13.94
N ILE A 290 25.70 -5.28 -13.87
CA ILE A 290 25.19 -4.03 -13.33
C ILE A 290 25.05 -2.98 -14.43
N ARG A 291 24.00 -2.16 -14.36
CA ARG A 291 23.75 -1.08 -15.33
C ARG A 291 23.26 0.18 -14.62
N SER A 292 23.69 1.35 -15.11
CA SER A 292 23.09 2.64 -14.77
C SER A 292 22.28 3.10 -15.97
N ILE A 293 20.98 3.39 -15.79
CA ILE A 293 20.11 3.80 -16.89
C ILE A 293 19.66 5.24 -16.66
N GLY A 294 19.92 6.09 -17.65
CA GLY A 294 19.49 7.49 -17.66
C GLY A 294 17.98 7.65 -17.82
N ARG A 295 17.49 8.86 -17.56
CA ARG A 295 16.06 9.22 -17.76
C ARG A 295 15.61 9.04 -19.22
N ASP A 296 16.55 9.17 -20.14
CA ASP A 296 16.40 8.99 -21.59
C ASP A 296 16.49 7.53 -22.04
N ALA A 297 16.43 6.58 -21.10
CA ALA A 297 16.59 5.15 -21.33
C ALA A 297 18.00 4.72 -21.74
N MET A 298 18.99 5.63 -21.79
CA MET A 298 20.31 5.28 -22.26
C MET A 298 21.14 4.59 -21.18
N PRO A 299 21.70 3.41 -21.48
CA PRO A 299 22.60 2.75 -20.56
C PRO A 299 23.91 3.54 -20.49
N ASN A 300 24.29 3.88 -19.27
CA ASN A 300 25.60 4.43 -18.93
C ASN A 300 26.43 3.36 -18.21
N PRO A 301 27.75 3.33 -18.39
CA PRO A 301 28.62 2.50 -17.57
C PRO A 301 28.47 2.92 -16.09
N PRO A 302 28.23 1.98 -15.17
CA PRO A 302 28.10 2.31 -13.76
C PRO A 302 29.40 2.89 -13.19
N ASP A 303 29.29 3.92 -12.38
CA ASP A 303 30.46 4.45 -11.67
C ASP A 303 30.82 3.62 -10.42
N ALA A 304 31.99 3.90 -9.83
CA ALA A 304 32.46 3.23 -8.62
C ALA A 304 31.46 3.30 -7.44
N ARG A 305 30.75 4.43 -7.28
CA ARG A 305 29.75 4.61 -6.21
C ARG A 305 28.50 3.79 -6.49
N GLU A 306 28.02 3.75 -7.72
CA GLU A 306 26.87 2.95 -8.14
C GLU A 306 27.14 1.44 -7.99
N ALA A 307 28.36 0.99 -8.33
CA ALA A 307 28.79 -0.38 -8.07
C ALA A 307 28.79 -0.71 -6.57
N GLU A 308 29.27 0.22 -5.72
CA GLU A 308 29.25 0.09 -4.25
C GLU A 308 27.83 0.04 -3.66
N ILE A 309 26.87 0.75 -4.27
CA ILE A 309 25.44 0.67 -3.91
C ILE A 309 24.91 -0.72 -4.27
N LEU A 310 25.13 -1.18 -5.51
CA LEU A 310 24.50 -2.39 -6.04
C LEU A 310 24.95 -3.66 -5.32
N TRP A 311 26.24 -3.82 -5.02
CA TRP A 311 26.68 -5.02 -4.31
C TRP A 311 26.16 -5.05 -2.86
N ARG A 312 26.06 -3.90 -2.18
CA ARG A 312 25.48 -3.81 -0.82
C ARG A 312 23.99 -4.09 -0.83
N CYS A 313 23.27 -3.58 -1.82
CA CYS A 313 21.86 -3.88 -2.03
C CYS A 313 21.67 -5.39 -2.27
N ALA A 314 22.46 -6.01 -3.15
CA ALA A 314 22.39 -7.44 -3.43
C ALA A 314 22.69 -8.29 -2.18
N LEU A 315 23.78 -8.02 -1.48
CA LEU A 315 24.17 -8.73 -0.26
C LEU A 315 23.15 -8.55 0.88
N GLY A 316 22.71 -7.32 1.07
CA GLY A 316 21.74 -6.94 2.09
C GLY A 316 20.37 -7.55 1.83
N LEU A 317 19.88 -7.49 0.59
CA LEU A 317 18.61 -8.09 0.20
C LEU A 317 18.64 -9.61 0.35
N SER A 318 19.75 -10.25 -0.01
CA SER A 318 19.95 -11.69 0.18
C SER A 318 19.81 -12.08 1.65
N THR A 319 20.48 -11.33 2.53
CA THR A 319 20.42 -11.54 3.99
C THR A 319 19.03 -11.26 4.54
N PHE A 320 18.35 -10.23 4.04
CA PHE A 320 16.98 -9.90 4.39
C PHE A 320 16.03 -11.03 4.01
N VAL A 321 16.10 -11.54 2.77
CA VAL A 321 15.25 -12.64 2.28
C VAL A 321 15.50 -13.93 3.06
N LEU A 322 16.75 -14.27 3.37
CA LEU A 322 17.05 -15.46 4.18
C LEU A 322 16.45 -15.40 5.59
N ARG A 323 16.31 -14.21 6.17
CA ARG A 323 15.79 -14.02 7.54
C ARG A 323 14.29 -13.70 7.60
N HIS A 324 13.78 -13.00 6.60
CA HIS A 324 12.45 -12.37 6.59
C HIS A 324 11.69 -12.64 5.29
N GLY A 325 12.12 -13.60 4.47
CA GLY A 325 11.53 -13.88 3.15
C GLY A 325 10.03 -14.21 3.16
N SER A 326 9.47 -14.58 4.31
CA SER A 326 8.02 -14.73 4.50
C SER A 326 7.24 -13.43 4.30
N VAL A 327 7.86 -12.25 4.44
CA VAL A 327 7.21 -10.93 4.19
C VAL A 327 6.73 -10.78 2.74
N PHE A 328 7.26 -11.59 1.83
CA PHE A 328 6.87 -11.58 0.43
C PHE A 328 5.64 -12.49 0.12
N ASP A 329 5.19 -13.34 1.04
CA ASP A 329 4.00 -14.19 0.87
C ASP A 329 2.70 -13.36 0.86
N LYS A 330 1.67 -13.75 0.07
CA LYS A 330 0.30 -13.17 -0.05
C LYS A 330 -0.47 -12.98 1.26
N ARG A 331 0.14 -13.45 2.34
CA ARG A 331 -0.35 -13.72 3.67
C ARG A 331 0.39 -12.93 4.75
N ALA A 332 1.51 -12.31 4.40
CA ALA A 332 2.21 -11.42 5.31
C ALA A 332 1.43 -10.12 5.46
N THR A 333 1.02 -9.82 6.69
CA THR A 333 0.28 -8.60 7.08
C THR A 333 1.14 -7.63 7.87
N GLU A 334 2.23 -8.09 8.46
CA GLU A 334 3.13 -7.26 9.26
C GLU A 334 4.29 -6.76 8.38
N PRO A 335 4.49 -5.44 8.32
CA PRO A 335 5.64 -4.91 7.64
C PRO A 335 6.92 -5.28 8.41
N VAL A 336 8.05 -5.28 7.70
CA VAL A 336 9.35 -5.63 8.25
C VAL A 336 10.34 -4.58 7.83
N SER A 337 11.00 -3.96 8.80
CA SER A 337 12.14 -3.07 8.56
C SER A 337 13.35 -3.53 9.34
N VAL A 338 14.44 -3.83 8.64
CA VAL A 338 15.63 -4.43 9.25
C VAL A 338 16.88 -3.76 8.72
N SER A 339 17.75 -3.37 9.64
CA SER A 339 19.10 -2.88 9.34
C SER A 339 20.09 -4.05 9.35
N ILE A 340 20.80 -4.19 8.24
CA ILE A 340 21.86 -5.17 8.02
C ILE A 340 23.18 -4.41 7.92
N ARG A 341 24.25 -4.96 8.46
CA ARG A 341 25.60 -4.42 8.30
C ARG A 341 26.39 -5.31 7.36
N ASP A 342 27.10 -4.70 6.43
CA ASP A 342 28.05 -5.42 5.58
C ASP A 342 29.34 -5.77 6.33
N THR A 343 30.27 -6.43 5.63
CA THR A 343 31.58 -6.82 6.16
C THR A 343 32.46 -5.63 6.56
N LYS A 344 32.18 -4.44 6.04
CA LYS A 344 32.86 -3.16 6.36
C LYS A 344 32.11 -2.37 7.44
N GLY A 345 31.03 -2.91 8.02
CA GLY A 345 30.22 -2.30 9.07
C GLY A 345 29.21 -1.25 8.59
N VAL A 346 29.11 -1.02 7.27
CA VAL A 346 28.17 -0.09 6.64
C VAL A 346 26.76 -0.62 6.81
N ARG A 347 25.86 0.24 7.30
CA ARG A 347 24.47 -0.11 7.56
C ARG A 347 23.61 0.13 6.32
N ILE A 348 22.90 -0.90 5.88
CA ILE A 348 21.83 -0.84 4.89
C ILE A 348 20.52 -1.27 5.54
N ARG A 349 19.43 -0.56 5.28
CA ARG A 349 18.11 -0.86 5.84
C ARG A 349 17.14 -1.20 4.73
N PHE A 350 16.39 -2.28 4.93
CA PHE A 350 15.33 -2.72 4.02
C PHE A 350 13.99 -2.63 4.74
N THR A 351 12.98 -2.07 4.07
CA THR A 351 11.60 -2.05 4.58
C THR A 351 10.60 -2.59 3.57
N VAL A 352 9.77 -3.54 3.99
CA VAL A 352 8.76 -4.20 3.17
C VAL A 352 7.44 -4.29 3.93
N PRO A 353 6.30 -3.89 3.33
CA PRO A 353 6.15 -3.10 2.11
C PRO A 353 6.84 -1.72 2.17
N TYR A 354 7.17 -1.15 1.02
CA TYR A 354 7.88 0.13 0.88
C TYR A 354 7.31 1.26 1.76
N HIS A 355 5.98 1.46 1.75
CA HIS A 355 5.31 2.53 2.50
C HIS A 355 5.28 2.32 4.01
N ALA A 356 5.63 1.14 4.48
CA ALA A 356 5.62 0.88 5.91
C ALA A 356 6.84 1.46 6.62
N TYR A 357 7.76 2.11 5.92
CA TYR A 357 8.95 2.74 6.51
C TYR A 357 8.64 3.67 7.68
N ASP A 358 7.61 4.49 7.53
CA ASP A 358 7.14 5.41 8.56
C ASP A 358 6.69 4.67 9.84
N GLU A 359 6.45 3.36 9.75
CA GLU A 359 6.07 2.51 10.88
C GLU A 359 7.27 2.01 11.70
N PHE A 360 8.52 2.09 11.18
CA PHE A 360 9.72 1.50 11.77
C PHE A 360 10.89 2.46 12.03
N GLU A 361 10.80 3.75 11.69
CA GLU A 361 11.93 4.67 11.83
C GLU A 361 12.54 4.72 13.24
N ASP A 362 13.75 4.16 13.37
CA ASP A 362 14.82 4.65 14.26
C ASP A 362 15.55 5.79 13.53
N VAL A 363 14.88 6.92 13.32
CA VAL A 363 15.58 8.21 13.25
C VAL A 363 15.92 8.53 14.71
N PRO A 364 17.15 8.98 15.07
CA PRO A 364 17.34 9.61 16.37
C PRO A 364 16.37 10.74 16.36
N ALA A 365 15.26 10.58 17.10
CA ALA A 365 14.08 11.37 16.93
C ALA A 365 14.46 12.76 16.39
N LYS A 366 14.21 13.03 15.09
CA LYS A 366 13.30 14.14 14.89
C LYS A 366 12.06 13.65 15.61
N THR A 367 12.08 13.89 16.91
CA THR A 367 11.02 14.62 17.51
C THR A 367 10.72 15.69 16.44
N SER A 368 9.75 15.41 15.57
CA SER A 368 8.60 16.29 15.63
C SER A 368 8.38 16.32 17.13
N ALA A 369 8.91 17.36 17.75
CA ALA A 369 8.68 17.46 19.16
C ALA A 369 7.13 17.54 19.31
N ASP A 370 6.38 17.80 18.23
CA ASP A 370 4.94 17.58 18.01
C ASP A 370 4.33 16.20 18.40
N ASP A 371 5.03 15.04 18.38
CA ASP A 371 4.42 13.73 18.73
C ASP A 371 4.78 13.17 20.12
N ASP A 372 5.50 13.93 20.94
CA ASP A 372 5.51 13.68 22.39
C ASP A 372 4.28 14.38 22.99
N PRO A 373 3.28 13.66 23.54
CA PRO A 373 2.12 14.29 24.16
C PRO A 373 2.49 15.19 25.35
N TYR A 374 3.74 15.13 25.82
CA TYR A 374 4.29 15.97 26.87
C TYR A 374 5.32 16.98 26.35
N ARG A 375 5.39 17.22 25.03
CA ARG A 375 6.23 18.27 24.46
C ARG A 375 5.89 19.63 25.04
N GLY A 376 6.92 20.35 25.48
CA GLY A 376 6.76 21.68 26.04
C GLY A 376 6.34 21.70 27.51
N VAL A 377 6.08 20.53 28.12
CA VAL A 377 5.89 20.41 29.56
C VAL A 377 7.24 20.60 30.24
N GLY A 378 7.38 21.70 30.97
CA GLY A 378 8.55 22.00 31.77
C GLY A 378 8.77 20.91 32.83
N ARG A 379 10.03 20.61 33.15
CA ARG A 379 10.40 19.62 34.18
C ARG A 379 9.67 19.83 35.52
N ASN A 380 9.40 21.08 35.86
CA ASN A 380 8.74 21.49 37.10
C ASN A 380 7.23 21.63 36.99
N ASP A 381 6.64 21.49 35.80
CA ASP A 381 5.21 21.68 35.57
C ASP A 381 4.41 20.54 36.20
N PRO A 382 3.14 20.78 36.57
CA PRO A 382 2.23 19.72 36.96
C PRO A 382 2.16 18.66 35.86
N CYS A 383 2.30 17.40 36.27
CA CYS A 383 2.37 16.30 35.34
C CYS A 383 1.01 16.11 34.63
N PRO A 384 0.98 16.05 33.28
CA PRO A 384 -0.29 16.01 32.52
C PRO A 384 -1.12 14.73 32.71
N CYS A 385 -0.58 13.73 33.40
CA CYS A 385 -1.32 12.53 33.79
C CYS A 385 -2.36 12.74 34.90
N GLY A 386 -2.47 13.96 35.43
CA GLY A 386 -3.41 14.28 36.52
C GLY A 386 -2.95 13.87 37.92
N SER A 387 -1.68 13.47 38.10
CA SER A 387 -1.16 13.07 39.43
C SER A 387 -0.98 14.24 40.42
N GLY A 388 -1.01 15.48 39.93
CA GLY A 388 -0.73 16.68 40.73
C GLY A 388 0.74 16.86 41.15
N ARG A 389 1.65 15.94 40.75
CA ARG A 389 3.09 16.02 41.03
C ARG A 389 3.83 16.71 39.88
N LYS A 390 5.06 17.20 40.13
CA LYS A 390 5.95 17.71 39.08
C LYS A 390 6.30 16.62 38.06
N PHE A 391 6.40 16.97 36.78
CA PHE A 391 6.72 16.04 35.68
C PHE A 391 8.01 15.25 35.94
N GLU A 392 9.07 15.90 36.41
CA GLU A 392 10.35 15.28 36.75
C GLU A 392 10.25 14.23 37.87
N LYS A 393 9.25 14.35 38.75
CA LYS A 393 9.01 13.45 39.90
C LYS A 393 7.92 12.41 39.63
N CYS A 394 7.34 12.40 38.42
CA CYS A 394 6.22 11.52 38.08
C CYS A 394 6.47 10.75 36.78
N HIS A 395 6.26 11.37 35.60
CA HIS A 395 6.31 10.67 34.32
C HIS A 395 7.75 10.48 33.80
N GLN A 396 8.64 11.46 34.03
CA GLN A 396 10.00 11.37 33.52
C GLN A 396 10.77 10.12 34.02
N PRO A 397 10.76 9.77 35.33
CA PRO A 397 11.43 8.57 35.80
C PRO A 397 10.83 7.28 35.25
N ARG A 398 9.50 7.23 35.09
CA ARG A 398 8.79 6.06 34.56
C ARG A 398 9.15 5.77 33.11
N CYS A 399 9.25 6.81 32.28
CA CYS A 399 9.60 6.62 30.87
C CYS A 399 11.10 6.30 30.70
N GLN A 400 11.96 6.82 31.58
CA GLN A 400 13.36 6.39 31.65
C GLN A 400 13.50 4.92 32.06
N GLU A 401 12.71 4.47 33.05
CA GLU A 401 12.64 3.07 33.46
C GLU A 401 12.12 2.18 32.33
N ALA A 402 11.07 2.61 31.62
CA ALA A 402 10.54 1.91 30.46
C ALA A 402 11.58 1.72 29.34
N GLN A 403 12.32 2.78 29.00
CA GLN A 403 13.43 2.73 28.04
C GLN A 403 14.53 1.75 28.47
N ARG A 404 14.88 1.69 29.77
CA ARG A 404 15.85 0.71 30.29
C ARG A 404 15.38 -0.74 30.13
N HIS A 405 14.07 -0.98 30.25
CA HIS A 405 13.50 -2.31 30.11
C HIS A 405 13.32 -2.75 28.64
N GLN A 406 13.26 -1.82 27.69
CA GLN A 406 13.05 -2.11 26.26
C GLN A 406 14.09 -3.10 25.70
N ALA A 407 15.38 -2.92 26.01
CA ALA A 407 16.43 -3.84 25.56
C ALA A 407 16.26 -5.27 26.11
N ARG A 408 15.70 -5.44 27.31
CA ARG A 408 15.41 -6.75 27.90
C ARG A 408 14.22 -7.41 27.22
N ILE A 409 13.16 -6.65 26.93
CA ILE A 409 11.96 -7.13 26.25
C ILE A 409 12.30 -7.59 24.84
N GLN A 410 13.10 -6.82 24.09
CA GLN A 410 13.55 -7.22 22.75
C GLN A 410 14.38 -8.51 22.78
N ARG A 411 15.24 -8.71 23.79
CA ARG A 411 15.94 -9.99 23.99
C ARG A 411 14.98 -11.13 24.26
N TYR A 412 13.93 -10.93 25.06
CA TYR A 412 12.93 -11.98 25.32
C TYR A 412 12.14 -12.34 24.07
N ARG A 413 11.75 -11.35 23.24
CA ARG A 413 11.13 -11.60 21.93
C ARG A 413 12.06 -12.38 20.99
N GLY A 414 13.37 -12.13 21.04
CA GLY A 414 14.36 -12.92 20.30
C GLY A 414 14.40 -14.40 20.69
N LEU A 415 14.06 -14.75 21.94
CA LEU A 415 14.00 -16.16 22.38
C LEU A 415 12.88 -16.94 21.67
N ASP A 416 11.76 -16.30 21.32
CA ASP A 416 10.71 -16.95 20.51
C ASP A 416 11.22 -17.27 19.10
N THR A 417 12.03 -16.39 18.50
CA THR A 417 12.68 -16.64 17.20
C THR A 417 13.66 -17.81 17.28
N ASP A 418 14.43 -17.90 18.35
CA ASP A 418 15.36 -19.00 18.58
C ASP A 418 14.64 -20.34 18.80
N ILE A 419 13.52 -20.33 19.53
CA ILE A 419 12.65 -21.50 19.72
C ILE A 419 12.03 -21.93 18.38
N LEU A 420 11.56 -20.99 17.56
CA LEU A 420 11.00 -21.29 16.24
C LEU A 420 12.01 -21.96 15.32
N ARG A 421 13.25 -21.45 15.29
CA ARG A 421 14.35 -22.05 14.53
C ARG A 421 14.66 -23.47 15.01
N ALA A 422 14.84 -23.66 16.32
CA ALA A 422 15.08 -24.98 16.90
C ALA A 422 13.92 -25.95 16.64
N LEU A 423 12.68 -25.45 16.59
CA LEU A 423 11.52 -26.23 16.20
C LEU A 423 11.60 -26.68 14.75
N PHE A 424 11.90 -25.79 13.79
CA PHE A 424 12.00 -26.18 12.39
C PHE A 424 13.08 -27.24 12.15
N GLU A 425 14.23 -27.11 12.81
CA GLU A 425 15.29 -28.13 12.80
C GLU A 425 14.78 -29.49 13.36
N TYR A 426 14.03 -29.47 14.46
CA TYR A 426 13.41 -30.68 15.01
C TYR A 426 12.34 -31.28 14.08
N MET A 427 11.50 -30.44 13.47
CA MET A 427 10.44 -30.89 12.56
C MET A 427 11.04 -31.58 11.34
N ASP A 428 12.10 -31.04 10.77
CA ASP A 428 12.79 -31.62 9.61
C ASP A 428 13.43 -32.98 9.92
N GLN A 429 14.00 -33.13 11.12
CA GLN A 429 14.73 -34.34 11.53
C GLN A 429 13.82 -35.48 12.03
N GLU A 430 12.73 -35.15 12.72
CA GLU A 430 12.00 -36.13 13.56
C GLU A 430 10.51 -36.25 13.19
N LEU A 431 9.94 -35.25 12.50
CA LEU A 431 8.54 -35.28 12.08
C LEU A 431 8.47 -35.58 10.59
N GLY A 432 7.93 -36.74 10.23
CA GLY A 432 7.67 -37.06 8.82
C GLY A 432 6.78 -36.00 8.13
N PRO A 433 6.85 -35.87 6.80
CA PRO A 433 6.17 -34.81 6.04
C PRO A 433 4.65 -34.73 6.29
N LYS A 434 4.01 -35.86 6.62
CA LYS A 434 2.58 -35.91 7.00
C LYS A 434 2.28 -35.23 8.34
N ALA A 435 3.19 -35.30 9.31
CA ALA A 435 3.04 -34.62 10.59
C ALA A 435 3.23 -33.11 10.43
N ILE A 436 4.19 -32.70 9.60
CA ILE A 436 4.42 -31.30 9.20
C ILE A 436 3.18 -30.73 8.49
N GLU A 437 2.63 -31.47 7.51
CA GLU A 437 1.42 -31.07 6.79
C GLU A 437 0.21 -30.93 7.73
N ARG A 438 0.05 -31.87 8.68
CA ARG A 438 -1.01 -31.80 9.70
C ARG A 438 -0.85 -30.61 10.62
N ILE A 439 0.38 -30.28 11.03
CA ILE A 439 0.73 -29.10 11.82
C ILE A 439 0.31 -27.81 11.09
N PHE A 440 0.68 -27.66 9.80
CA PHE A 440 0.31 -26.50 8.99
C PHE A 440 -1.21 -26.40 8.73
N LYS A 441 -1.92 -27.53 8.60
CA LYS A 441 -3.39 -27.57 8.47
C LYS A 441 -4.13 -27.20 9.76
N LEU A 442 -3.54 -27.48 10.92
CA LEU A 442 -4.13 -27.19 12.24
C LEU A 442 -3.94 -25.73 12.68
N ALA A 443 -2.83 -25.11 12.26
CA ALA A 443 -2.59 -23.69 12.47
C ALA A 443 -3.75 -22.88 11.88
N THR A 444 -4.50 -22.18 12.72
CA THR A 444 -5.65 -21.36 12.29
C THR A 444 -5.18 -20.32 11.30
N THR A 445 -5.69 -20.32 10.04
CA THR A 445 -5.34 -19.36 8.94
C THR A 445 -4.03 -18.61 9.21
N PRO A 446 -2.87 -19.28 9.08
CA PRO A 446 -1.54 -18.67 9.32
C PRO A 446 -1.35 -17.41 8.47
N GLU A 447 -2.13 -17.37 7.39
CA GLU A 447 -2.33 -16.34 6.39
C GLU A 447 -2.62 -14.92 6.84
N ARG A 448 -3.09 -14.73 8.07
CA ARG A 448 -3.53 -13.40 8.56
C ARG A 448 -2.85 -12.98 9.86
N ALA A 449 -2.43 -13.96 10.65
CA ALA A 449 -1.80 -13.74 11.94
C ALA A 449 -0.76 -14.85 12.18
N PRO A 450 0.34 -14.87 11.41
CA PRO A 450 1.35 -15.92 11.50
C PRO A 450 1.93 -16.00 12.90
N GLY A 451 2.23 -14.87 13.55
CA GLY A 451 2.71 -14.80 14.93
C GLY A 451 1.79 -15.52 15.92
N THR A 452 0.49 -15.19 15.93
CA THR A 452 -0.51 -15.88 16.76
C THR A 452 -0.59 -17.37 16.46
N ALA A 453 -0.56 -17.75 15.18
CA ALA A 453 -0.67 -19.14 14.76
C ALA A 453 0.53 -19.98 15.21
N TYR A 454 1.75 -19.43 15.09
CA TYR A 454 2.97 -20.09 15.55
C TYR A 454 3.04 -20.18 17.07
N THR A 455 2.72 -19.11 17.80
CA THR A 455 2.67 -19.15 19.27
C THR A 455 1.67 -20.20 19.75
N TRP A 456 0.46 -20.24 19.17
CA TRP A 456 -0.53 -21.27 19.50
C TRP A 456 -0.04 -22.69 19.20
N LEU A 457 0.57 -22.88 18.02
CA LEU A 457 1.10 -24.18 17.62
C LEU A 457 2.17 -24.69 18.59
N ILE A 458 3.09 -23.83 19.02
CA ILE A 458 4.20 -24.22 19.87
C ILE A 458 3.72 -24.57 21.28
N TYR A 459 2.85 -23.74 21.85
CA TYR A 459 2.59 -23.74 23.28
C TYR A 459 1.21 -24.26 23.69
N ASP A 460 0.26 -24.40 22.77
CA ASP A 460 -1.12 -24.81 23.09
C ASP A 460 -1.54 -26.07 22.32
N ALA A 461 -1.09 -26.26 21.08
CA ALA A 461 -1.49 -27.40 20.27
C ALA A 461 -0.92 -28.73 20.80
N LEU A 462 -1.80 -29.70 21.04
CA LEU A 462 -1.43 -31.02 21.57
C LEU A 462 -1.19 -32.02 20.43
N PHE A 463 -0.05 -32.70 20.52
CA PHE A 463 0.33 -33.83 19.68
C PHE A 463 0.60 -35.02 20.61
N ASP A 464 -0.23 -36.07 20.50
CA ASP A 464 -0.21 -37.23 21.40
C ASP A 464 -0.28 -36.83 22.89
N GLY A 465 -1.10 -35.81 23.20
CA GLY A 465 -1.34 -35.33 24.56
C GLY A 465 -0.25 -34.41 25.15
N ARG A 466 0.75 -34.00 24.36
CA ARG A 466 1.79 -33.04 24.79
C ARG A 466 1.91 -31.87 23.83
N THR A 467 2.30 -30.69 24.34
CA THR A 467 2.54 -29.54 23.46
C THR A 467 3.80 -29.74 22.63
N VAL A 468 3.93 -29.01 21.52
CA VAL A 468 5.16 -29.03 20.72
C VAL A 468 6.35 -28.63 21.58
N ALA A 469 6.24 -27.53 22.33
CA ALA A 469 7.24 -27.09 23.32
C ALA A 469 7.68 -28.20 24.27
N ASP A 470 6.76 -29.01 24.82
CA ASP A 470 7.11 -30.11 25.72
C ASP A 470 7.91 -31.22 25.03
N ARG A 471 7.60 -31.51 23.76
CA ARG A 471 8.23 -32.61 23.01
C ARG A 471 9.70 -32.34 22.70
N PHE A 472 10.07 -31.09 22.43
CA PHE A 472 11.47 -30.73 22.16
C PHE A 472 12.15 -29.97 23.30
N ALA A 473 11.47 -29.77 24.45
CA ALA A 473 12.03 -29.08 25.61
C ALA A 473 13.42 -29.60 26.00
N GLY A 474 13.66 -30.91 25.94
CA GLY A 474 14.96 -31.53 26.25
C GLY A 474 16.12 -31.09 25.35
N ARG A 475 15.84 -30.57 24.14
CA ARG A 475 16.83 -30.06 23.18
C ARG A 475 17.13 -28.57 23.36
N LEU A 476 16.30 -27.85 24.12
CA LEU A 476 16.46 -26.42 24.33
C LEU A 476 17.53 -26.13 25.39
N ALA A 477 18.39 -25.15 25.08
CA ALA A 477 19.28 -24.55 26.07
C ALA A 477 18.48 -23.98 27.26
N ALA A 478 19.10 -23.87 28.44
CA ALA A 478 18.41 -23.46 29.67
C ALA A 478 17.60 -22.15 29.54
N PRO A 479 18.10 -21.07 28.92
CA PRO A 479 17.32 -19.84 28.75
C PRO A 479 16.07 -20.00 27.88
N LEU A 480 16.14 -20.84 26.85
CA LEU A 480 15.02 -21.14 25.96
C LEU A 480 13.97 -22.02 26.65
N ARG A 481 14.40 -22.98 27.48
CA ARG A 481 13.50 -23.78 28.31
C ARG A 481 12.74 -22.95 29.34
N GLU A 482 13.42 -22.02 30.02
CA GLU A 482 12.78 -21.13 30.99
C GLU A 482 11.72 -20.25 30.33
N TRP A 483 12.03 -19.71 29.14
CA TRP A 483 11.10 -18.89 28.36
C TRP A 483 9.91 -19.72 27.84
N ALA A 484 10.16 -20.91 27.29
CA ALA A 484 9.10 -21.83 26.85
C ALA A 484 8.15 -22.21 28.00
N ALA A 485 8.69 -22.48 29.19
CA ALA A 485 7.88 -22.76 30.38
C ALA A 485 7.07 -21.54 30.84
N ALA A 486 7.59 -20.31 30.69
CA ALA A 486 6.83 -19.10 30.96
C ALA A 486 5.68 -18.92 29.97
N GLN A 487 5.91 -19.18 28.68
CA GLN A 487 4.90 -19.19 27.63
C GLN A 487 3.79 -20.21 27.91
N GLN A 488 4.12 -21.44 28.31
CA GLN A 488 3.13 -22.48 28.66
C GLN A 488 2.28 -22.14 29.91
N ARG A 489 2.81 -21.34 30.83
CA ARG A 489 2.04 -20.81 31.97
C ARG A 489 1.15 -19.63 31.58
N ALA A 490 1.38 -18.99 30.44
CA ALA A 490 0.50 -17.94 29.96
C ALA A 490 -0.67 -18.54 29.16
N TRP A 491 -1.64 -17.71 28.77
CA TRP A 491 -2.83 -18.13 28.02
C TRP A 491 -3.21 -17.06 27.00
N PHE A 492 -3.95 -17.47 25.97
CA PHE A 492 -4.54 -16.54 25.02
C PHE A 492 -5.88 -16.03 25.56
N SER A 493 -6.08 -14.71 25.51
CA SER A 493 -7.37 -14.12 25.87
C SER A 493 -7.62 -12.80 25.12
N VAL A 494 -8.80 -12.25 25.33
CA VAL A 494 -9.18 -10.92 24.86
C VAL A 494 -8.81 -9.91 25.95
N TRP A 495 -7.78 -9.12 25.70
CA TRP A 495 -7.28 -8.10 26.61
C TRP A 495 -7.75 -6.71 26.15
N GLU A 496 -8.31 -5.93 27.06
CA GLU A 496 -8.68 -4.52 26.83
C GLU A 496 -7.61 -3.60 27.40
N VAL A 497 -7.22 -2.57 26.64
CA VAL A 497 -6.37 -1.48 27.13
C VAL A 497 -7.21 -0.59 28.05
N VAL A 498 -6.91 -0.63 29.36
CA VAL A 498 -7.69 0.11 30.37
C VAL A 498 -7.04 1.43 30.78
N GLU A 499 -5.71 1.50 30.72
CA GLU A 499 -4.89 2.67 31.04
C GLU A 499 -3.71 2.74 30.06
N ILE A 500 -3.32 3.95 29.68
CA ILE A 500 -2.16 4.22 28.81
C ILE A 500 -1.31 5.30 29.48
N ASP A 501 -0.01 5.06 29.56
CA ASP A 501 1.00 6.04 29.93
C ASP A 501 1.89 6.26 28.68
N PRO A 502 1.56 7.26 27.84
CA PRO A 502 2.23 7.48 26.56
C PRO A 502 3.75 7.56 26.69
N GLY A 503 4.46 6.79 25.85
CA GLY A 503 5.93 6.72 25.88
C GLY A 503 6.52 5.90 27.04
N CYS A 504 5.69 5.36 27.93
CA CYS A 504 6.09 4.52 29.04
C CYS A 504 5.52 3.07 28.86
N GLY A 505 4.21 2.92 28.72
CA GLY A 505 3.55 1.62 28.68
C GLY A 505 2.03 1.70 28.81
N PHE A 506 1.38 0.56 29.04
CA PHE A 506 -0.07 0.49 29.18
C PHE A 506 -0.51 -0.67 30.08
N VAL A 507 -1.73 -0.59 30.61
CA VAL A 507 -2.33 -1.65 31.43
C VAL A 507 -3.40 -2.37 30.63
N LEU A 508 -3.31 -3.70 30.64
CA LEU A 508 -4.28 -4.60 30.03
C LEU A 508 -5.15 -5.25 31.10
N GLU A 509 -6.44 -5.42 30.80
CA GLU A 509 -7.39 -6.23 31.56
C GLU A 509 -7.95 -7.36 30.68
N ASP A 510 -7.84 -8.60 31.13
CA ASP A 510 -8.42 -9.76 30.47
C ASP A 510 -9.94 -9.75 30.63
N LEU A 511 -10.67 -9.59 29.53
CA LEU A 511 -12.13 -9.54 29.54
C LEU A 511 -12.79 -10.89 29.88
N LEU A 512 -12.07 -12.00 29.97
CA LEU A 512 -12.60 -13.30 30.39
C LEU A 512 -12.23 -13.62 31.84
N SER A 513 -10.96 -13.52 32.22
CA SER A 513 -10.48 -13.85 33.58
C SER A 513 -10.56 -12.68 34.56
N GLY A 514 -10.56 -11.43 34.09
CA GLY A 514 -10.45 -10.23 34.93
C GLY A 514 -9.03 -9.94 35.41
N GLU A 515 -8.03 -10.73 35.00
CA GLU A 515 -6.62 -10.49 35.32
C GLU A 515 -6.13 -9.16 34.73
N ARG A 516 -5.28 -8.46 35.47
CA ARG A 516 -4.66 -7.20 35.02
C ARG A 516 -3.15 -7.36 34.91
N ARG A 517 -2.56 -6.79 33.85
CA ARG A 517 -1.11 -6.80 33.61
C ARG A 517 -0.62 -5.44 33.15
N THR A 518 0.56 -5.04 33.62
CA THR A 518 1.22 -3.79 33.22
C THR A 518 2.28 -4.11 32.19
N ILE A 519 2.12 -3.55 30.99
CA ILE A 519 3.02 -3.76 29.86
C ILE A 519 3.94 -2.55 29.73
N VAL A 520 5.24 -2.80 29.76
CA VAL A 520 6.26 -1.80 29.48
C VAL A 520 6.55 -1.83 27.99
N GLU A 521 5.88 -1.00 27.21
CA GLU A 521 6.10 -0.90 25.76
C GLU A 521 5.83 0.53 25.29
N PRO A 522 6.88 1.39 25.25
CA PRO A 522 6.77 2.80 24.88
C PRO A 522 6.09 3.03 23.53
N ASP A 523 6.46 2.25 22.51
CA ASP A 523 5.99 2.45 21.13
C ASP A 523 4.53 2.04 20.99
N GLY A 524 4.13 0.94 21.64
CA GLY A 524 2.74 0.50 21.70
C GLY A 524 1.85 1.51 22.42
N ALA A 525 2.34 2.11 23.51
CA ALA A 525 1.60 3.13 24.27
C ALA A 525 1.34 4.42 23.48
N ARG A 526 2.09 4.69 22.40
CA ARG A 526 1.85 5.84 21.50
C ARG A 526 0.80 5.54 20.43
N LYS A 527 0.63 4.26 20.05
CA LYS A 527 -0.22 3.84 18.93
C LYS A 527 -1.60 3.34 19.35
N LEU A 528 -1.73 2.84 20.58
CA LEU A 528 -2.97 2.30 21.12
C LEU A 528 -3.86 3.40 21.72
N PHE A 529 -5.17 3.16 21.70
CA PHE A 529 -6.16 3.96 22.40
C PHE A 529 -6.76 3.19 23.58
N ARG A 530 -7.21 3.92 24.60
CA ARG A 530 -7.96 3.30 25.69
C ARG A 530 -9.20 2.64 25.10
N ARG A 531 -9.52 1.44 25.59
CA ARG A 531 -10.56 0.52 25.11
C ARG A 531 -10.24 -0.27 23.85
N ASP A 532 -9.04 -0.12 23.28
CA ASP A 532 -8.59 -1.09 22.26
C ASP A 532 -8.61 -2.50 22.84
N ALA A 533 -9.19 -3.43 22.12
CA ALA A 533 -9.16 -4.83 22.47
C ALA A 533 -8.17 -5.57 21.58
N MET A 534 -7.35 -6.41 22.19
CA MET A 534 -6.36 -7.25 21.52
C MET A 534 -6.56 -8.72 21.88
N LEU A 535 -6.35 -9.60 20.90
CA LEU A 535 -6.19 -11.03 21.14
C LEU A 535 -4.69 -11.31 21.22
N CYS A 536 -4.22 -11.65 22.41
CA CYS A 536 -2.81 -11.96 22.63
C CYS A 536 -2.65 -12.85 23.86
N ARG A 537 -1.40 -13.23 24.08
CA ARG A 537 -0.92 -13.82 25.32
C ARG A 537 -0.06 -12.81 26.04
N VAL A 538 -0.19 -12.71 27.36
CA VAL A 538 0.69 -11.90 28.20
C VAL A 538 1.55 -12.83 29.05
N VAL A 539 2.86 -12.78 28.86
CA VAL A 539 3.85 -13.68 29.47
C VAL A 539 4.60 -12.94 30.57
N ASP A 540 4.48 -13.41 31.81
CA ASP A 540 5.26 -12.90 32.94
C ASP A 540 6.64 -13.59 32.98
N TYR A 541 7.71 -12.82 32.78
CA TYR A 541 9.08 -13.34 32.72
C TYR A 541 10.10 -12.37 33.36
N ARG A 542 10.81 -12.87 34.37
CA ARG A 542 11.90 -12.14 35.09
C ARG A 542 11.51 -10.72 35.51
N GLY A 543 10.29 -10.57 36.03
CA GLY A 543 9.74 -9.32 36.56
C GLY A 543 9.13 -8.37 35.53
N LEU A 544 8.95 -8.81 34.27
CA LEU A 544 8.30 -8.04 33.21
C LEU A 544 7.17 -8.85 32.59
N SER A 545 6.10 -8.18 32.16
CA SER A 545 5.01 -8.77 31.38
C SER A 545 5.22 -8.43 29.90
N VAL A 546 5.27 -9.45 29.05
CA VAL A 546 5.56 -9.34 27.61
C VAL A 546 4.34 -9.78 26.81
N VAL A 547 3.91 -8.96 25.85
CA VAL A 547 2.88 -9.36 24.89
C VAL A 547 3.49 -10.29 23.84
N CYS A 548 2.92 -11.49 23.71
CA CYS A 548 3.33 -12.52 22.77
C CYS A 548 2.12 -13.00 21.94
N GLY A 549 2.40 -13.47 20.72
CA GLY A 549 1.37 -14.02 19.83
C GLY A 549 0.25 -13.02 19.48
N LEU A 550 0.51 -11.71 19.53
CA LEU A 550 -0.46 -10.67 19.24
C LEU A 550 -1.12 -10.90 17.87
N TYR A 551 -2.45 -10.87 17.84
CA TYR A 551 -3.18 -10.82 16.59
C TYR A 551 -3.10 -9.40 16.02
N GLY A 552 -2.57 -9.23 14.81
CA GLY A 552 -2.20 -7.92 14.25
C GLY A 552 -3.32 -6.88 14.16
N THR A 553 -4.58 -7.31 14.09
CA THR A 553 -5.76 -6.40 14.09
C THR A 553 -6.35 -6.25 15.49
N VAL A 554 -6.32 -5.02 16.03
CA VAL A 554 -7.09 -4.62 17.23
C VAL A 554 -8.57 -4.40 16.89
N LEU A 555 -9.45 -4.74 17.82
CA LEU A 555 -10.90 -4.61 17.63
C LEU A 555 -11.49 -3.53 18.54
N PRO A 556 -12.54 -2.83 18.08
CA PRO A 556 -13.28 -1.90 18.92
C PRO A 556 -14.08 -2.64 20.01
N PRO A 557 -14.47 -1.95 21.09
CA PRO A 557 -15.15 -2.53 22.25
C PRO A 557 -16.36 -3.38 21.88
N ARG A 558 -17.19 -2.93 20.93
CA ARG A 558 -18.40 -3.66 20.55
C ARG A 558 -18.13 -5.00 19.87
N GLU A 559 -17.16 -5.07 18.96
CA GLU A 559 -16.82 -6.34 18.29
C GLU A 559 -16.17 -7.31 19.29
N ALA A 560 -15.26 -6.81 20.15
CA ALA A 560 -14.62 -7.58 21.20
C ALA A 560 -15.63 -8.11 22.23
N ALA A 561 -16.56 -7.27 22.71
CA ALA A 561 -17.63 -7.68 23.62
C ALA A 561 -18.49 -8.80 23.04
N GLY A 562 -18.78 -8.76 21.73
CA GLY A 562 -19.50 -9.84 21.05
C GLY A 562 -18.72 -11.17 21.04
N ILE A 563 -17.39 -11.13 20.93
CA ILE A 563 -16.54 -12.33 21.05
C ILE A 563 -16.59 -12.87 22.48
N VAL A 564 -16.39 -12.01 23.47
CA VAL A 564 -16.41 -12.36 24.90
C VAL A 564 -17.74 -12.99 25.29
N GLU A 565 -18.88 -12.44 24.84
CA GLU A 565 -20.20 -13.00 25.13
C GLU A 565 -20.35 -14.42 24.56
N ARG A 566 -19.92 -14.64 23.31
CA ARG A 566 -19.96 -15.98 22.69
C ARG A 566 -19.00 -16.96 23.36
N ALA A 567 -17.83 -16.50 23.79
CA ALA A 567 -16.86 -17.29 24.53
C ALA A 567 -17.43 -17.75 25.89
N LEU A 568 -18.03 -16.84 26.66
CA LEU A 568 -18.70 -17.17 27.93
C LEU A 568 -19.85 -18.17 27.74
N LYS A 569 -20.66 -18.00 26.68
CA LYS A 569 -21.72 -18.97 26.31
C LYS A 569 -21.15 -20.34 25.98
N ARG A 570 -20.06 -20.41 25.20
CA ARG A 570 -19.40 -21.66 24.83
C ARG A 570 -18.85 -22.39 26.06
N LEU A 571 -18.20 -21.66 26.96
CA LEU A 571 -17.68 -22.21 28.21
C LEU A 571 -18.79 -22.56 29.22
N ARG A 572 -20.02 -22.09 29.00
CA ARG A 572 -21.13 -22.16 29.97
C ARG A 572 -20.75 -21.57 31.33
N ARG A 573 -19.99 -20.46 31.31
CA ARG A 573 -19.45 -19.80 32.51
C ARG A 573 -19.81 -18.33 32.56
N ARG A 574 -19.68 -17.75 33.74
CA ARG A 574 -19.70 -16.30 33.99
C ARG A 574 -18.28 -15.85 34.35
N LYS A 575 -17.99 -14.56 34.19
CA LYS A 575 -16.72 -13.97 34.65
C LYS A 575 -16.63 -14.01 36.19
N PRO A 576 -15.42 -14.14 36.77
CA PRO A 576 -14.15 -14.42 36.11
C PRO A 576 -14.06 -15.89 35.63
N VAL A 577 -13.49 -16.12 34.45
CA VAL A 577 -13.21 -17.46 33.93
C VAL A 577 -11.86 -17.95 34.49
N PRO A 578 -11.78 -19.15 35.11
CA PRO A 578 -10.50 -19.70 35.56
C PRO A 578 -9.50 -19.84 34.43
N VAL A 579 -8.24 -19.49 34.67
CA VAL A 579 -7.17 -19.49 33.67
C VAL A 579 -6.94 -20.87 33.06
N GLU A 580 -7.15 -21.94 33.82
CA GLU A 580 -7.03 -23.32 33.35
C GLU A 580 -8.00 -23.62 32.21
N CYS A 581 -9.20 -23.01 32.23
CA CYS A 581 -10.16 -23.11 31.13
C CYS A 581 -9.71 -22.31 29.89
N LEU A 582 -8.91 -21.26 30.08
CA LEU A 582 -8.40 -20.41 29.00
C LEU A 582 -7.17 -21.02 28.32
N ARG A 583 -6.47 -21.95 28.99
CA ARG A 583 -5.36 -22.74 28.42
C ARG A 583 -5.82 -23.98 27.63
N ASP A 584 -7.12 -24.26 27.59
CA ASP A 584 -7.66 -25.37 26.80
C ASP A 584 -7.42 -25.14 25.30
N GLU A 585 -6.83 -26.12 24.62
CA GLU A 585 -6.44 -26.03 23.20
C GLU A 585 -7.62 -25.66 22.29
N ASP A 586 -8.75 -26.37 22.47
CA ASP A 586 -9.94 -26.20 21.62
C ASP A 586 -10.62 -24.86 21.87
N PHE A 587 -10.59 -24.39 23.11
CA PHE A 587 -11.07 -23.06 23.46
C PHE A 587 -10.17 -21.95 22.89
N THR A 588 -8.85 -22.06 23.01
CA THR A 588 -7.92 -21.10 22.42
C THR A 588 -8.08 -21.04 20.89
N ARG A 589 -8.15 -22.20 20.24
CA ARG A 589 -8.42 -22.30 18.78
C ARG A 589 -9.74 -21.64 18.41
N TYR A 590 -10.78 -21.82 19.24
CA TYR A 590 -12.06 -21.15 19.05
C TYR A 590 -11.95 -19.62 19.13
N LEU A 591 -11.24 -19.08 20.13
CA LEU A 591 -11.02 -17.65 20.29
C LEU A 591 -10.32 -17.04 19.07
N ILE A 592 -9.22 -17.67 18.62
CA ILE A 592 -8.47 -17.19 17.44
C ILE A 592 -9.37 -17.16 16.19
N ARG A 593 -10.17 -18.21 15.96
CA ARG A 593 -11.13 -18.24 14.84
C ARG A 593 -12.24 -17.20 14.97
N ALA A 594 -12.74 -16.96 16.19
CA ALA A 594 -13.76 -15.96 16.45
C ALA A 594 -13.24 -14.54 16.20
N TRP A 595 -11.99 -14.27 16.60
CA TRP A 595 -11.29 -13.02 16.36
C TRP A 595 -11.03 -12.78 14.88
N ASN A 596 -10.46 -13.76 14.17
CA ASN A 596 -10.21 -13.67 12.73
C ASN A 596 -11.48 -13.29 11.95
N ARG A 597 -12.62 -13.93 12.25
CA ARG A 597 -13.91 -13.55 11.63
C ARG A 597 -14.33 -12.12 11.94
N ALA A 598 -14.04 -11.59 13.13
CA ALA A 598 -14.37 -10.22 13.48
C ALA A 598 -13.44 -9.21 12.80
N ALA A 599 -12.13 -9.48 12.77
CA ALA A 599 -11.13 -8.67 12.06
C ALA A 599 -11.49 -8.53 10.57
N ILE A 600 -11.83 -9.62 9.87
CA ILE A 600 -12.26 -9.59 8.47
C ILE A 600 -13.49 -8.70 8.26
N ARG A 601 -14.48 -8.80 9.15
CA ARG A 601 -15.69 -7.97 9.06
C ARG A 601 -15.36 -6.49 9.25
N GLN A 602 -14.45 -6.17 10.17
CA GLN A 602 -14.00 -4.81 10.41
C GLN A 602 -13.25 -4.24 9.21
N GLU A 603 -12.27 -4.99 8.67
CA GLU A 603 -11.53 -4.59 7.46
C GLU A 603 -12.46 -4.40 6.26
N THR A 604 -13.42 -5.31 6.05
CA THR A 604 -14.39 -5.21 4.96
C THR A 604 -15.27 -3.97 5.11
N ARG A 605 -15.70 -3.64 6.34
CA ARG A 605 -16.45 -2.40 6.62
C ARG A 605 -15.62 -1.15 6.35
N GLN A 606 -14.34 -1.17 6.70
CA GLN A 606 -13.44 -0.05 6.46
C GLN A 606 -13.15 0.13 4.96
N ARG A 607 -12.92 -0.96 4.22
CA ARG A 607 -12.67 -0.92 2.76
C ARG A 607 -13.89 -0.51 1.95
N ASN A 608 -15.10 -0.94 2.36
CA ASN A 608 -16.34 -0.65 1.65
C ASN A 608 -17.04 0.62 2.16
N ARG A 609 -16.28 1.56 2.74
CA ARG A 609 -16.83 2.86 3.15
C ARG A 609 -17.10 3.69 1.90
N PRO A 610 -18.35 4.10 1.61
CA PRO A 610 -18.63 4.93 0.44
C PRO A 610 -17.91 6.27 0.60
N ALA A 611 -17.07 6.62 -0.38
CA ALA A 611 -16.49 7.96 -0.48
C ALA A 611 -17.58 8.92 -0.96
N LEU A 612 -18.00 9.86 -0.10
CA LEU A 612 -18.91 10.92 -0.51
C LEU A 612 -18.11 12.06 -1.12
N THR A 613 -18.47 12.44 -2.34
CA THR A 613 -17.94 13.64 -3.00
C THR A 613 -19.04 14.68 -3.19
N ASN A 614 -18.66 15.96 -3.24
CA ASN A 614 -19.55 17.04 -3.66
C ASN A 614 -19.80 16.97 -5.20
N ARG A 615 -20.61 17.89 -5.75
CA ARG A 615 -20.90 17.92 -7.20
C ARG A 615 -19.68 18.23 -8.09
N ASP A 616 -18.58 18.70 -7.51
CA ASP A 616 -17.33 19.02 -8.19
C ASP A 616 -16.34 17.85 -8.18
N GLY A 617 -16.67 16.76 -7.47
CA GLY A 617 -15.80 15.60 -7.29
C GLY A 617 -14.87 15.69 -6.08
N ASP A 618 -14.90 16.78 -5.31
CA ASP A 618 -14.12 16.89 -4.08
C ASP A 618 -14.69 16.01 -2.97
N PRO A 619 -13.86 15.48 -2.06
CA PRO A 619 -14.33 14.84 -0.83
C PRO A 619 -15.27 15.77 -0.04
N LEU A 620 -16.43 15.26 0.36
CA LEU A 620 -17.42 16.02 1.13
C LEU A 620 -16.93 16.20 2.57
N LEU A 621 -16.53 17.41 2.92
CA LEU A 621 -16.03 17.80 4.25
C LEU A 621 -16.56 19.19 4.59
N PHE A 622 -17.47 19.30 5.57
CA PHE A 622 -17.92 20.62 6.02
C PHE A 622 -16.72 21.37 6.58
N THR A 623 -16.43 22.54 6.02
CA THR A 623 -15.25 23.33 6.35
C THR A 623 -15.70 24.75 6.68
N THR A 624 -15.36 25.22 7.87
CA THR A 624 -15.69 26.58 8.34
C THR A 624 -14.42 27.39 8.50
N ASP A 625 -14.26 28.45 7.72
CA ASP A 625 -13.18 29.43 7.90
C ASP A 625 -13.64 30.60 8.76
N HIS A 626 -12.88 30.90 9.81
CA HIS A 626 -13.12 32.01 10.72
C HIS A 626 -12.17 33.17 10.43
N PHE A 627 -12.72 34.38 10.35
CA PHE A 627 -11.99 35.63 10.10
C PHE A 627 -12.26 36.66 11.18
N ASP A 628 -11.23 37.43 11.55
CA ASP A 628 -11.37 38.65 12.34
C ASP A 628 -11.57 39.85 11.39
N ILE A 629 -12.56 40.71 11.69
CA ILE A 629 -12.82 41.95 10.97
C ILE A 629 -12.18 43.12 11.72
N ALA A 630 -11.51 44.02 10.99
CA ALA A 630 -10.95 45.24 11.55
C ALA A 630 -12.01 46.09 12.28
N ARG A 631 -11.63 46.73 13.38
CA ARG A 631 -12.57 47.46 14.25
C ARG A 631 -13.32 48.54 13.45
N GLY A 632 -14.65 48.46 13.43
CA GLY A 632 -15.52 49.40 12.70
C GLY A 632 -15.63 49.13 11.19
N ALA A 633 -15.00 48.09 10.66
CA ALA A 633 -15.00 47.76 9.23
C ALA A 633 -16.15 46.83 8.80
N GLN A 634 -17.05 46.43 9.69
CA GLN A 634 -18.13 45.49 9.38
C GLN A 634 -18.95 45.90 8.15
N ARG A 635 -19.49 47.13 8.14
CA ARG A 635 -20.29 47.66 7.01
C ARG A 635 -19.51 47.75 5.70
N GLU A 636 -18.21 47.98 5.80
CA GLU A 636 -17.32 48.05 4.62
C GLU A 636 -17.09 46.65 4.04
N VAL A 637 -16.93 45.64 4.90
CA VAL A 637 -16.81 44.23 4.50
C VAL A 637 -18.10 43.73 3.86
N GLU A 638 -19.25 44.00 4.48
CA GLU A 638 -20.58 43.66 3.93
C GLU A 638 -20.76 44.26 2.52
N ARG A 639 -20.48 45.55 2.34
CA ARG A 639 -20.57 46.23 1.04
C ARG A 639 -19.65 45.63 -0.02
N ARG A 640 -18.46 45.14 0.36
CA ARG A 640 -17.49 44.52 -0.56
C ARG A 640 -17.87 43.10 -0.94
N LEU A 641 -18.49 42.35 -0.03
CA LEU A 641 -19.05 41.04 -0.34
C LEU A 641 -20.24 41.16 -1.29
N GLU A 642 -21.13 42.13 -1.08
CA GLU A 642 -22.27 42.40 -1.98
C GLU A 642 -21.84 42.88 -3.38
N ALA A 643 -20.68 43.50 -3.49
CA ALA A 643 -20.14 43.93 -4.78
C ALA A 643 -19.59 42.75 -5.63
N LEU A 644 -19.52 41.53 -5.09
CA LEU A 644 -19.09 40.36 -5.84
C LEU A 644 -20.22 39.82 -6.73
N PRO A 645 -19.92 39.43 -7.99
CA PRO A 645 -20.94 39.12 -8.99
C PRO A 645 -21.79 37.87 -8.70
N ASP A 646 -21.29 36.96 -7.86
CA ASP A 646 -21.95 35.67 -7.56
C ASP A 646 -22.36 35.53 -6.10
N VAL A 647 -22.54 36.66 -5.40
CA VAL A 647 -22.92 36.69 -3.99
C VAL A 647 -24.31 37.26 -3.85
N GLU A 648 -25.20 36.49 -3.23
CA GLU A 648 -26.53 36.94 -2.87
C GLU A 648 -26.56 37.40 -1.41
N PRO A 649 -27.05 38.62 -1.11
CA PRO A 649 -27.23 39.09 0.26
C PRO A 649 -28.31 38.27 0.97
N PRO A 650 -28.33 38.29 2.31
CA PRO A 650 -29.35 37.57 3.07
C PRO A 650 -30.77 38.09 2.76
N SER A 651 -31.70 37.16 2.52
CA SER A 651 -33.08 37.48 2.11
C SER A 651 -33.91 38.17 3.20
N ASP A 652 -33.45 38.13 4.45
CA ASP A 652 -34.08 38.75 5.63
C ASP A 652 -32.96 39.36 6.52
N PRO A 653 -32.92 40.69 6.71
CA PRO A 653 -31.91 41.37 7.53
C PRO A 653 -31.91 40.95 9.02
N ASP A 654 -33.03 40.41 9.51
CA ASP A 654 -33.22 40.01 10.92
C ASP A 654 -33.03 38.48 11.13
N ARG A 655 -32.77 37.70 10.06
CA ARG A 655 -32.46 36.26 10.15
C ARG A 655 -30.96 35.97 10.01
N LYS A 656 -30.55 34.83 10.60
CA LYS A 656 -29.17 34.30 10.58
C LYS A 656 -28.72 33.72 9.22
N ASP A 657 -29.46 33.99 8.16
CA ASP A 657 -29.11 33.53 6.82
C ASP A 657 -27.95 34.43 6.35
N GLY A 658 -26.88 33.83 5.84
CA GLY A 658 -25.64 34.55 5.51
C GLY A 658 -25.61 35.00 4.05
N TRP A 659 -24.55 35.73 3.65
CA TRP A 659 -24.25 35.99 2.25
C TRP A 659 -23.93 34.67 1.55
N THR A 660 -24.61 34.41 0.45
CA THR A 660 -24.57 33.11 -0.23
C THR A 660 -23.73 33.20 -1.49
N PHE A 661 -22.65 32.42 -1.55
CA PHE A 661 -21.81 32.31 -2.74
C PHE A 661 -22.36 31.24 -3.68
N LEU A 662 -22.63 31.64 -4.91
CA LEU A 662 -23.19 30.81 -5.94
C LEU A 662 -22.17 30.51 -7.04
N GLY A 663 -22.29 29.32 -7.62
CA GLY A 663 -21.50 28.87 -8.76
C GLY A 663 -22.40 28.55 -9.95
N PRO A 664 -21.85 28.55 -11.18
CA PRO A 664 -22.61 28.17 -12.36
C PRO A 664 -23.06 26.70 -12.25
N THR A 665 -24.30 26.40 -12.68
CA THR A 665 -24.64 25.01 -13.02
C THR A 665 -24.84 24.88 -14.53
N GLY A 666 -24.53 23.70 -15.05
CA GLY A 666 -24.83 23.34 -16.44
C GLY A 666 -26.28 22.87 -16.66
N LYS A 667 -27.24 23.19 -15.78
CA LYS A 667 -28.63 22.73 -15.89
C LYS A 667 -29.63 23.84 -15.56
N THR A 668 -30.58 24.06 -16.47
CA THR A 668 -31.79 24.85 -16.22
C THR A 668 -32.81 24.03 -15.47
N ASN A 669 -33.45 24.62 -14.46
CA ASN A 669 -34.59 23.99 -13.80
C ASN A 669 -35.83 24.01 -14.72
N ALA A 670 -36.89 23.27 -14.35
CA ALA A 670 -38.10 23.16 -15.19
C ALA A 670 -38.84 24.50 -15.40
N ALA A 671 -38.50 25.54 -14.63
CA ALA A 671 -39.02 26.89 -14.75
C ALA A 671 -38.19 27.80 -15.67
N GLY A 672 -37.05 27.33 -16.19
CA GLY A 672 -36.17 28.09 -17.08
C GLY A 672 -35.13 28.95 -16.36
N ASP A 673 -35.09 28.93 -15.03
CA ASP A 673 -34.03 29.61 -14.27
C ASP A 673 -32.77 28.74 -14.24
N GLU A 674 -31.61 29.40 -14.30
CA GLU A 674 -30.33 28.75 -14.04
C GLU A 674 -30.32 28.26 -12.59
N ASP A 675 -30.30 26.93 -12.38
CA ASP A 675 -30.04 26.37 -11.07
C ASP A 675 -28.63 26.85 -10.67
N ARG A 676 -28.44 27.44 -9.51
CA ARG A 676 -27.12 27.96 -9.08
C ARG A 676 -26.58 27.09 -7.95
N LEU A 677 -25.32 26.68 -8.07
CA LEU A 677 -24.70 25.76 -7.13
C LEU A 677 -24.28 26.52 -5.88
N LEU A 678 -24.78 26.13 -4.71
CA LEU A 678 -24.29 26.68 -3.44
C LEU A 678 -22.81 26.29 -3.24
N LEU A 679 -21.92 27.28 -3.24
CA LEU A 679 -20.48 27.12 -3.01
C LEU A 679 -20.11 27.30 -1.54
N GLY A 680 -20.78 28.22 -0.85
CA GLY A 680 -20.60 28.46 0.58
C GLY A 680 -21.49 29.58 1.12
N VAL A 681 -21.57 29.69 2.44
CA VAL A 681 -22.36 30.71 3.16
C VAL A 681 -21.45 31.47 4.09
N VAL A 682 -21.54 32.80 4.08
CA VAL A 682 -20.78 33.70 4.94
C VAL A 682 -21.70 34.32 5.97
N ARG A 683 -21.39 34.18 7.25
CA ARG A 683 -22.11 34.85 8.35
C ARG A 683 -21.18 35.83 9.03
N ILE A 684 -21.67 37.05 9.29
CA ILE A 684 -20.92 38.10 9.97
C ILE A 684 -21.63 38.42 11.29
N GLU A 685 -20.89 38.33 12.39
CA GLU A 685 -21.36 38.67 13.73
C GLU A 685 -20.36 39.63 14.39
N GLY A 686 -20.66 40.93 14.32
CA GLY A 686 -19.82 41.98 14.90
C GLY A 686 -18.43 42.05 14.25
N SER A 687 -17.37 41.74 15.02
CA SER A 687 -15.99 41.74 14.52
C SER A 687 -15.52 40.37 14.02
N ARG A 688 -16.43 39.41 13.81
CA ARG A 688 -16.11 38.06 13.35
C ARG A 688 -16.92 37.69 12.12
N MET A 689 -16.31 36.89 11.26
CA MET A 689 -16.95 36.33 10.07
C MET A 689 -16.64 34.85 9.95
N ALA A 690 -17.66 34.03 9.70
CA ALA A 690 -17.56 32.59 9.49
C ALA A 690 -18.00 32.24 8.07
N VAL A 691 -17.20 31.43 7.37
CA VAL A 691 -17.43 31.01 5.98
C VAL A 691 -17.57 29.49 5.94
N GLU A 692 -18.77 29.00 5.72
CA GLU A 692 -19.10 27.57 5.70
C GLU A 692 -19.13 27.03 4.26
N THR A 693 -18.37 25.97 4.01
CA THR A 693 -18.31 25.23 2.75
C THR A 693 -18.42 23.73 2.99
N ASN A 694 -18.50 22.93 1.93
CA ASN A 694 -18.58 21.47 1.99
C ASN A 694 -17.36 20.75 1.36
N SER A 695 -16.27 21.47 1.09
CA SER A 695 -14.96 20.91 0.74
C SER A 695 -13.82 21.87 1.08
N VAL A 696 -12.61 21.34 1.30
CA VAL A 696 -11.40 22.15 1.54
C VAL A 696 -11.08 23.02 0.32
N ALA A 697 -11.19 22.47 -0.88
CA ALA A 697 -10.94 23.19 -2.12
C ALA A 697 -11.86 24.42 -2.28
N ARG A 698 -13.15 24.28 -1.94
CA ARG A 698 -14.10 25.41 -1.92
C ARG A 698 -13.77 26.43 -0.82
N ALA A 699 -13.34 25.97 0.36
CA ALA A 699 -12.91 26.87 1.42
C ALA A 699 -11.69 27.70 0.99
N ASP A 700 -10.68 27.08 0.36
CA ASP A 700 -9.49 27.77 -0.15
C ASP A 700 -9.81 28.75 -1.29
N ALA A 701 -10.77 28.39 -2.15
CA ALA A 701 -11.24 29.28 -3.21
C ALA A 701 -11.99 30.49 -2.64
N LEU A 702 -12.91 30.28 -1.70
CA LEU A 702 -13.68 31.36 -1.09
C LEU A 702 -12.82 32.25 -0.20
N ARG A 703 -11.87 31.68 0.56
CA ARG A 703 -10.90 32.45 1.33
C ARG A 703 -10.12 33.42 0.44
N ARG A 704 -9.55 32.94 -0.66
CA ARG A 704 -8.80 33.79 -1.61
C ARG A 704 -9.68 34.92 -2.15
N ARG A 705 -10.90 34.61 -2.59
CA ARG A 705 -11.86 35.61 -3.07
C ARG A 705 -12.19 36.67 -2.02
N ILE A 706 -12.37 36.26 -0.77
CA ILE A 706 -12.70 37.16 0.34
C ILE A 706 -11.49 38.04 0.72
N GLU A 707 -10.28 37.46 0.79
CA GLU A 707 -9.04 38.21 1.06
C GLU A 707 -8.73 39.21 -0.07
N GLU A 708 -8.97 38.84 -1.34
CA GLU A 708 -8.82 39.73 -2.49
C GLU A 708 -9.83 40.89 -2.47
N ALA A 709 -11.10 40.61 -2.14
CA ALA A 709 -12.16 41.63 -2.11
C ALA A 709 -12.01 42.58 -0.91
N CYS A 710 -11.75 42.03 0.28
CA CYS A 710 -11.78 42.79 1.53
C CYS A 710 -10.39 43.29 1.95
N GLY A 711 -9.30 42.74 1.41
CA GLY A 711 -7.93 43.16 1.70
C GLY A 711 -7.61 43.13 3.20
N SER A 712 -6.99 44.19 3.70
CA SER A 712 -6.58 44.31 5.12
C SER A 712 -7.74 44.45 6.12
N LEU A 713 -9.00 44.48 5.67
CA LEU A 713 -10.18 44.59 6.53
C LEU A 713 -10.55 43.27 7.21
N VAL A 714 -10.10 42.14 6.66
CA VAL A 714 -10.36 40.81 7.17
C VAL A 714 -9.03 40.07 7.34
N ARG A 715 -8.93 39.26 8.39
CA ARG A 715 -7.77 38.40 8.63
C ARG A 715 -8.26 37.00 8.95
N HIS A 716 -7.81 36.00 8.18
CA HIS A 716 -8.07 34.61 8.50
C HIS A 716 -7.45 34.24 9.86
N ARG A 717 -8.26 33.61 10.71
CA ARG A 717 -7.89 33.24 12.08
C ARG A 717 -7.72 31.73 12.23
N ALA A 718 -8.73 30.97 11.83
CA ALA A 718 -8.79 29.53 12.06
C ALA A 718 -9.69 28.84 11.03
N ARG A 719 -9.50 27.53 10.89
CA ARG A 719 -10.33 26.66 10.08
C ARG A 719 -10.82 25.49 10.92
N GLU A 720 -12.09 25.16 10.78
CA GLU A 720 -12.72 24.00 11.40
C GLU A 720 -13.21 23.04 10.32
N HIS A 721 -13.12 21.73 10.61
CA HIS A 721 -13.61 20.68 9.72
C HIS A 721 -14.60 19.79 10.47
N ALA A 722 -15.72 19.47 9.83
CA ALA A 722 -16.69 18.50 10.29
C ALA A 722 -17.01 17.51 9.17
N ASP A 723 -16.75 16.23 9.39
CA ASP A 723 -17.11 15.16 8.44
C ASP A 723 -18.64 14.93 8.48
N PRO A 724 -19.38 15.19 7.39
CA PRO A 724 -20.82 14.93 7.30
C PRO A 724 -21.18 13.45 7.56
N ILE A 725 -20.29 12.53 7.16
CA ILE A 725 -20.48 11.09 7.34
C ILE A 725 -20.44 10.73 8.82
N ALA A 726 -19.57 11.39 9.59
CA ALA A 726 -19.49 11.20 11.04
C ALA A 726 -20.76 11.69 11.77
N SER A 727 -21.50 12.64 11.19
CA SER A 727 -22.71 13.25 11.77
C SER A 727 -24.03 12.60 11.30
N LEU A 728 -24.15 12.21 10.02
CA LEU A 728 -25.35 11.56 9.44
C LEU A 728 -25.41 10.05 9.69
N PHE A 729 -24.25 9.39 9.70
CA PHE A 729 -24.13 7.99 10.07
C PHE A 729 -23.44 7.94 11.42
N GLY A 730 -24.21 7.93 12.51
CA GLY A 730 -23.67 7.58 13.82
C GLY A 730 -23.09 6.17 13.78
N ARG A 731 -21.82 6.04 13.34
CA ARG A 731 -20.91 4.88 13.40
C ARG A 731 -19.63 5.09 12.56
N GLN A 732 -18.50 5.09 13.28
CA GLN A 732 -17.19 4.49 12.93
C GLN A 732 -16.33 5.11 11.80
N GLY A 733 -15.27 5.82 12.21
CA GLY A 733 -13.86 5.52 11.83
C GLY A 733 -13.21 6.21 10.61
N ARG A 734 -12.32 7.18 10.92
CA ARG A 734 -11.17 7.77 10.17
C ARG A 734 -11.41 8.52 8.85
N GLY A 735 -11.21 9.84 8.88
CA GLY A 735 -10.81 10.68 7.74
C GLY A 735 -9.31 11.02 7.85
N GLY A 736 -8.63 11.21 6.72
CA GLY A 736 -7.17 11.38 6.61
C GLY A 736 -6.59 12.52 7.45
N ALA A 737 -5.33 12.34 7.86
CA ALA A 737 -4.57 13.32 8.61
C ALA A 737 -4.50 14.67 7.87
N ALA A 738 -4.99 15.73 8.53
CA ALA A 738 -4.67 17.10 8.16
C ALA A 738 -3.28 17.46 8.73
N PRO A 739 -2.51 18.35 8.08
CA PRO A 739 -1.26 18.86 8.65
C PRO A 739 -1.54 19.63 9.96
N ALA A 740 -0.74 19.31 10.98
CA ALA A 740 -0.86 19.85 12.32
C ALA A 740 -0.61 21.38 12.34
N GLY A 741 -1.67 22.13 12.60
CA GLY A 741 -1.59 23.45 13.23
C GLY A 741 -2.31 23.36 14.57
N THR A 742 -1.62 23.63 15.67
CA THR A 742 -2.25 23.64 17.00
C THR A 742 -3.34 24.71 17.02
N PRO A 743 -4.62 24.35 17.23
CA PRO A 743 -5.69 25.35 17.33
C PRO A 743 -5.43 26.27 18.55
N PRO A 744 -5.87 27.54 18.50
CA PRO A 744 -5.76 28.43 19.65
C PRO A 744 -6.49 27.84 20.88
N PRO A 745 -5.98 28.02 22.11
CA PRO A 745 -6.58 27.47 23.33
C PRO A 745 -8.09 27.75 23.48
N ASP A 746 -8.56 28.91 23.02
CA ASP A 746 -9.97 29.31 23.06
C ASP A 746 -10.90 28.44 22.20
N ALA A 747 -10.38 27.78 21.16
CA ALA A 747 -11.14 26.92 20.25
C ALA A 747 -11.36 25.52 20.83
N ASP A 748 -10.35 24.98 21.51
CA ASP A 748 -10.43 23.69 22.21
C ASP A 748 -11.46 23.74 23.36
N GLU A 749 -11.50 24.85 24.10
CA GLU A 749 -12.48 25.04 25.18
C GLU A 749 -13.92 25.14 24.65
N GLN A 750 -14.12 25.84 23.52
CA GLN A 750 -15.43 25.94 22.87
C GLN A 750 -15.90 24.58 22.31
N ALA A 751 -14.99 23.81 21.71
CA ALA A 751 -15.28 22.47 21.23
C ALA A 751 -15.68 21.53 22.39
N LEU A 752 -14.96 21.59 23.52
CA LEU A 752 -15.29 20.81 24.71
C LEU A 752 -16.64 21.22 25.31
N GLU A 753 -16.97 22.50 25.35
CA GLU A 753 -18.28 22.99 25.82
C GLU A 753 -19.44 22.53 24.92
N LEU A 754 -19.25 22.54 23.60
CA LEU A 754 -20.24 21.98 22.66
C LEU A 754 -20.43 20.48 22.89
N LYS A 755 -19.34 19.72 23.05
CA LYS A 755 -19.37 18.28 23.37
C LYS A 755 -20.09 18.03 24.71
N ARG A 756 -19.83 18.82 25.75
CA ARG A 756 -20.55 18.76 27.05
C ARG A 756 -22.05 18.90 26.86
N ARG A 757 -22.51 19.92 26.11
CA ARG A 757 -23.94 20.11 25.83
C ARG A 757 -24.55 18.98 25.02
N HIS A 758 -23.80 18.46 24.04
CA HIS A 758 -24.23 17.35 23.21
C HIS A 758 -24.43 16.08 24.05
N TYR A 759 -23.42 15.68 24.84
CA TYR A 759 -23.48 14.47 25.65
C TYR A 759 -24.38 14.60 26.88
N ALA A 760 -24.59 15.80 27.42
CA ALA A 760 -25.57 16.02 28.48
C ALA A 760 -26.99 15.66 28.03
N LYS A 761 -27.36 15.94 26.78
CA LYS A 761 -28.67 15.55 26.23
C LYS A 761 -28.75 14.05 25.95
N TRP A 762 -27.63 13.43 25.60
CA TRP A 762 -27.56 12.02 25.22
C TRP A 762 -28.09 11.06 26.31
N ILE A 763 -27.90 11.40 27.60
CA ILE A 763 -28.29 10.53 28.72
C ILE A 763 -29.82 10.30 28.81
N ASP A 764 -30.61 11.22 28.25
CA ASP A 764 -32.07 11.20 28.27
C ASP A 764 -32.67 10.92 26.87
N LEU A 765 -31.83 10.64 25.86
CA LEU A 765 -32.29 10.26 24.53
C LEU A 765 -32.58 8.75 24.44
N PRO A 766 -33.75 8.33 23.94
CA PRO A 766 -34.03 6.93 23.63
C PRO A 766 -33.10 6.40 22.54
N LEU A 767 -32.40 5.29 22.79
CA LEU A 767 -31.41 4.75 21.85
C LEU A 767 -31.81 3.36 21.32
N PRO A 768 -31.78 3.13 19.99
CA PRO A 768 -32.01 1.81 19.41
C PRO A 768 -31.05 0.72 19.95
N ALA A 769 -29.80 1.10 20.25
CA ALA A 769 -28.81 0.19 20.83
C ALA A 769 -29.18 -0.31 22.25
N LEU A 770 -30.10 0.38 22.92
CA LEU A 770 -30.62 0.05 24.24
C LEU A 770 -32.09 -0.41 24.18
N ASP A 771 -32.51 -0.95 23.04
CA ASP A 771 -33.88 -1.41 22.77
C ASP A 771 -34.93 -0.28 22.93
N GLY A 772 -34.57 0.94 22.54
CA GLY A 772 -35.43 2.12 22.62
C GLY A 772 -35.51 2.77 24.01
N LYS A 773 -34.71 2.32 24.97
CA LYS A 773 -34.60 2.95 26.31
C LYS A 773 -33.57 4.07 26.32
N THR A 774 -33.70 4.98 27.28
CA THR A 774 -32.65 5.96 27.56
C THR A 774 -31.48 5.32 28.32
N PRO A 775 -30.26 5.87 28.25
CA PRO A 775 -29.15 5.47 29.12
C PRO A 775 -29.52 5.40 30.61
N ARG A 776 -30.28 6.39 31.11
CA ARG A 776 -30.76 6.43 32.52
C ARG A 776 -31.72 5.30 32.87
N GLU A 777 -32.56 4.87 31.93
CA GLU A 777 -33.45 3.72 32.13
C GLU A 777 -32.69 2.39 32.03
N ALA A 778 -31.78 2.28 31.05
CA ALA A 778 -30.97 1.09 30.84
C ALA A 778 -30.07 0.80 32.06
N SER A 779 -29.53 1.84 32.71
CA SER A 779 -28.71 1.71 33.92
C SER A 779 -29.47 1.12 35.13
N ARG A 780 -30.80 1.02 35.10
CA ARG A 780 -31.59 0.42 36.19
C ARG A 780 -31.67 -1.11 36.15
N THR A 781 -31.26 -1.73 35.03
CA THR A 781 -31.36 -3.19 34.85
C THR A 781 -29.99 -3.82 34.63
N LYS A 782 -29.77 -5.05 35.09
CA LYS A 782 -28.48 -5.75 34.91
C LYS A 782 -28.12 -5.94 33.42
N THR A 783 -29.10 -6.25 32.59
CA THR A 783 -28.91 -6.41 31.13
C THR A 783 -28.67 -5.06 30.46
N GLY A 784 -29.42 -4.02 30.84
CA GLY A 784 -29.25 -2.66 30.32
C GLY A 784 -27.88 -2.07 30.71
N ARG A 785 -27.44 -2.23 31.96
CA ARG A 785 -26.09 -1.81 32.41
C ARG A 785 -24.98 -2.41 31.55
N ARG A 786 -25.08 -3.70 31.19
CA ARG A 786 -24.08 -4.36 30.33
C ARG A 786 -24.07 -3.81 28.91
N LYS A 787 -25.25 -3.61 28.31
CA LYS A 787 -25.36 -2.99 26.96
C LYS A 787 -24.85 -1.55 26.97
N LEU A 788 -25.16 -0.82 28.03
CA LEU A 788 -24.77 0.57 28.23
C LEU A 788 -23.27 0.73 28.46
N ASP A 789 -22.64 -0.15 29.25
CA ASP A 789 -21.17 -0.13 29.43
C ASP A 789 -20.44 -0.33 28.10
N VAL A 790 -20.84 -1.33 27.30
CA VAL A 790 -20.25 -1.54 25.96
C VAL A 790 -20.46 -0.32 25.05
N LEU A 791 -21.64 0.31 25.12
CA LEU A 791 -21.94 1.51 24.34
C LEU A 791 -21.07 2.70 24.76
N LEU A 792 -20.90 2.93 26.06
CA LEU A 792 -20.03 3.99 26.58
C LEU A 792 -18.57 3.74 26.22
N LYS A 793 -18.09 2.49 26.31
CA LYS A 793 -16.73 2.14 25.86
C LYS A 793 -16.55 2.42 24.36
N GLU A 794 -17.54 2.12 23.52
CA GLU A 794 -17.49 2.42 22.08
C GLU A 794 -17.46 3.94 21.82
N MET A 795 -18.19 4.73 22.60
CA MET A 795 -18.18 6.19 22.51
C MET A 795 -16.83 6.78 22.96
N GLU A 796 -16.30 6.33 24.10
CA GLU A 796 -14.95 6.69 24.58
C GLU A 796 -13.88 6.36 23.53
N TRP A 797 -13.97 5.19 22.92
CA TRP A 797 -13.05 4.75 21.87
C TRP A 797 -13.17 5.58 20.59
N SER A 798 -14.39 5.98 20.22
CA SER A 798 -14.64 6.80 19.02
C SER A 798 -14.17 8.24 19.21
N GLU A 799 -14.39 8.82 20.39
CA GLU A 799 -13.96 10.20 20.71
C GLU A 799 -12.44 10.37 20.67
N GLN A 800 -11.69 9.36 21.12
CA GLN A 800 -10.22 9.37 21.09
C GLN A 800 -9.63 9.38 19.66
N GLN A 801 -10.45 9.09 18.64
CA GLN A 801 -10.03 9.08 17.24
C GLN A 801 -10.38 10.35 16.47
N LEU A 802 -11.03 11.32 17.12
CA LEU A 802 -11.32 12.61 16.52
C LEU A 802 -10.11 13.54 16.64
N SER A 803 -9.99 14.49 15.72
CA SER A 803 -8.95 15.54 15.75
C SER A 803 -9.19 16.64 16.78
N SER A 804 -10.32 16.59 17.51
CA SER A 804 -10.67 17.55 18.57
C SER A 804 -10.40 16.95 19.95
N PRO A 805 -10.16 17.77 20.99
CA PRO A 805 -9.92 17.28 22.35
C PRO A 805 -10.98 16.26 22.80
N PRO A 806 -10.59 15.10 23.33
CA PRO A 806 -11.53 14.04 23.67
C PRO A 806 -12.43 14.45 24.85
N TYR A 807 -13.71 14.10 24.79
CA TYR A 807 -14.62 14.30 25.92
C TYR A 807 -14.38 13.27 27.02
N ASP A 808 -14.31 13.71 28.28
CA ASP A 808 -14.20 12.82 29.45
C ASP A 808 -15.57 12.28 29.88
N PHE A 809 -15.78 10.97 29.66
CA PHE A 809 -17.01 10.26 30.03
C PHE A 809 -17.13 9.90 31.50
N SER A 810 -16.11 10.20 32.34
CA SER A 810 -16.11 9.85 33.77
C SER A 810 -17.33 10.41 34.51
N GLU A 811 -17.75 11.64 34.17
CA GLU A 811 -18.94 12.25 34.78
C GLU A 811 -20.24 11.54 34.37
N ILE A 812 -20.35 11.13 33.11
CA ILE A 812 -21.51 10.38 32.61
C ILE A 812 -21.57 8.99 33.26
N ARG A 813 -20.43 8.32 33.43
CA ARG A 813 -20.35 7.04 34.14
C ARG A 813 -20.81 7.15 35.60
N ARG A 814 -20.36 8.18 36.32
CA ARG A 814 -20.81 8.49 37.69
C ARG A 814 -22.32 8.69 37.76
N GLN A 815 -22.88 9.53 36.90
CA GLN A 815 -24.32 9.81 36.85
C GLN A 815 -25.17 8.57 36.54
N LEU A 816 -24.60 7.61 35.81
CA LEU A 816 -25.24 6.34 35.46
C LEU A 816 -24.95 5.20 36.44
N HIS A 817 -24.13 5.44 37.47
CA HIS A 817 -23.66 4.45 38.45
C HIS A 817 -22.97 3.24 37.78
N LEU A 818 -22.00 3.53 36.90
CA LEU A 818 -21.23 2.56 36.11
C LEU A 818 -19.71 2.62 36.34
N ASP A 819 -19.28 3.18 37.47
CA ASP A 819 -17.85 3.25 37.84
C ASP A 819 -17.24 1.88 38.18
#